data_AF-A0A9Q0J3Z0-F1
#
_entry.id   AF-A0A9Q0J3Z0-F1
#
_cell.length_a   1.000
_cell.length_b   1.000
_cell.length_c   1.000
_cell.angle_alpha   90.00
_cell.angle_beta   90.00
_cell.angle_gamma   90.00
#
_symmetry.space_group_name_H-M   'P 1'
#
loop_
_entity.id
_entity.type
_entity.pdbx_description
1 polymer ?
#
loop_
_entity_poly.entity_id
_entity_poly.type
_entity_poly.pdbx_seq_one_letter_code
_entity_poly.pdbx_strand_id
1 'polypeptide(L)'
;MESSEEEDDFPSIESITPQSKIDSLYQSHTEKAALVETNLKFPHSSGCTKHVDLRCLFPPHVKRRSLQGIRKLCCELLDLKDAVENLCGNMRTKYLAFLRMSEEVVEMEHELVELRKHISGQGILVQDLMTGVCREMDEWNRANGDNNESQQDSLVDELASPLPGDKHDDKEIFLEKIDILLAEHKVEEAVEVLDAEERNCSDLKGPIDNLSTEASSYRLAFLKRKSVLENQLIAITEQPLVGTVELKKALNALIKLGKGPSAHQLLLKSYQSRLQRSIEGFLPSCSLCPKTFPATLSKLVFSMISLTVRESGLMFGDNPVYTNRVVQWAEWEVEYFIRLVKENATSSETVSALGAASNCIQASLNYCSMLESQGLKLSKLLLVLIRPYIEEVLELNFRRARRTVLDVAVVDEALLLSSHSMSPLAAFVTSSDSVLVGSGLRFMDIIEEILAQLTPLAIVHFGGNVLNRVSQLFDKYMDALIKSLPAPSDDDNLTELKEVVQFRAETDSEQLALLGIAFTILDELLPYAVAKAWSPKNKSQETDIESFVPNASVTAELKEWKRHLQHSFDKLRDHFCRQYVLSFIYSREGKTRLNADIYLDGEGEDLYTDSDPLPSLPFQVILLPLLLEFLPELYDALFVRHSINSELLIL
;
A
#
# COMPACT_ATOMS: atom_id res chain seq x y z
N MET A 1 -33.54 -63.04 17.01
CA MET A 1 -32.35 -63.48 17.77
C MET A 1 -31.21 -62.61 17.27
N GLU A 2 -30.64 -61.85 18.20
CA GLU A 2 -29.33 -61.18 18.16
C GLU A 2 -29.03 -60.19 17.02
N SER A 3 -29.30 -58.91 17.33
CA SER A 3 -28.52 -57.77 16.86
C SER A 3 -27.64 -57.30 18.02
N SER A 4 -26.31 -57.37 17.87
CA SER A 4 -25.33 -56.81 18.79
C SER A 4 -24.48 -55.75 18.09
N GLU A 5 -24.16 -54.74 18.89
CA GLU A 5 -23.53 -53.44 18.63
C GLU A 5 -22.02 -53.52 18.32
N GLU A 6 -21.50 -52.45 17.71
CA GLU A 6 -20.23 -51.71 17.98
C GLU A 6 -20.07 -50.68 16.83
N GLU A 7 -20.50 -49.43 17.01
CA GLU A 7 -19.75 -48.24 17.49
C GLU A 7 -18.53 -47.85 16.64
N ASP A 8 -18.62 -46.67 16.01
CA ASP A 8 -17.46 -45.80 15.78
C ASP A 8 -17.90 -44.32 15.88
N ASP A 9 -17.16 -43.62 16.75
CA ASP A 9 -17.33 -42.26 17.27
C ASP A 9 -17.32 -41.14 16.23
N PHE A 10 -18.24 -40.18 16.37
CA PHE A 10 -18.06 -38.79 15.92
C PHE A 10 -18.36 -37.84 17.09
N PRO A 11 -17.50 -36.85 17.38
CA PRO A 11 -17.68 -35.96 18.53
C PRO A 11 -18.90 -35.06 18.31
N SER A 12 -19.83 -35.16 19.24
CA SER A 12 -20.96 -34.25 19.41
C SER A 12 -20.45 -32.84 19.67
N ILE A 13 -20.58 -31.95 18.68
CA ILE A 13 -20.45 -30.51 18.90
C ILE A 13 -21.61 -30.09 19.81
N GLU A 14 -21.25 -29.72 21.04
CA GLU A 14 -22.14 -29.14 22.04
C GLU A 14 -22.88 -27.93 21.48
N SER A 15 -24.21 -28.02 21.56
CA SER A 15 -25.21 -26.94 21.58
C SER A 15 -24.78 -25.54 21.07
N ILE A 16 -25.12 -25.24 19.82
CA ILE A 16 -25.33 -23.86 19.39
C ILE A 16 -26.59 -23.35 20.10
N THR A 17 -26.44 -22.32 20.93
CA THR A 17 -27.56 -21.73 21.67
C THR A 17 -28.40 -20.89 20.70
N PRO A 18 -29.73 -21.09 20.60
CA PRO A 18 -30.58 -20.31 19.69
C PRO A 18 -30.58 -18.81 20.04
N GLN A 19 -30.58 -17.95 19.02
CA GLN A 19 -30.61 -16.47 19.14
C GLN A 19 -31.68 -15.97 20.13
N SER A 20 -32.85 -16.62 20.18
CA SER A 20 -33.95 -16.29 21.09
C SER A 20 -33.60 -16.40 22.58
N LYS A 21 -32.62 -17.23 22.94
CA LYS A 21 -32.12 -17.37 24.32
C LYS A 21 -31.09 -16.30 24.66
N ILE A 22 -30.29 -15.86 23.68
CA ILE A 22 -29.32 -14.77 23.81
C ILE A 22 -30.04 -13.43 23.96
N ASP A 23 -31.09 -13.22 23.17
CA ASP A 23 -31.93 -12.02 23.26
C ASP A 23 -32.60 -11.91 24.64
N SER A 24 -33.10 -13.02 25.21
CA SER A 24 -33.72 -13.01 26.55
C SER A 24 -32.76 -12.69 27.70
N LEU A 25 -31.47 -13.06 27.58
CA LEU A 25 -30.44 -12.78 28.59
C LEU A 25 -29.89 -11.36 28.46
N TYR A 26 -29.79 -10.81 27.25
CA TYR A 26 -29.33 -9.44 27.02
C TYR A 26 -30.42 -8.39 27.29
N GLN A 27 -31.70 -8.67 26.99
CA GLN A 27 -32.81 -7.76 27.28
C GLN A 27 -33.00 -7.54 28.79
N SER A 28 -32.73 -8.55 29.62
CA SER A 28 -32.85 -8.47 31.09
C SER A 28 -31.81 -7.56 31.75
N HIS A 29 -30.60 -7.45 31.16
CA HIS A 29 -29.53 -6.63 31.72
C HIS A 29 -29.59 -5.16 31.28
N THR A 30 -30.13 -4.86 30.09
CA THR A 30 -30.35 -3.49 29.62
C THR A 30 -31.52 -2.79 30.33
N GLU A 31 -32.58 -3.49 30.72
CA GLU A 31 -33.70 -2.89 31.47
C GLU A 31 -33.33 -2.55 32.92
N LYS A 32 -32.36 -3.25 33.53
CA LYS A 32 -31.87 -2.91 34.88
C LYS A 32 -30.90 -1.72 34.90
N ALA A 33 -30.20 -1.43 33.80
CA ALA A 33 -29.34 -0.26 33.68
C ALA A 33 -30.14 1.02 33.38
N ALA A 34 -31.24 0.91 32.63
CA ALA A 34 -32.10 2.05 32.27
C ALA A 34 -32.96 2.58 33.43
N LEU A 35 -33.14 1.82 34.52
CA LEU A 35 -33.93 2.22 35.69
C LEU A 35 -33.13 2.92 36.80
N VAL A 36 -31.81 3.06 36.65
CA VAL A 36 -30.96 3.77 37.63
C VAL A 36 -30.63 5.22 37.20
N GLU A 37 -30.79 5.58 35.92
CA GLU A 37 -30.50 6.94 35.41
C GLU A 37 -31.70 7.90 35.37
N THR A 38 -32.93 7.46 35.69
CA THR A 38 -34.12 8.34 35.66
C THR A 38 -34.58 8.84 37.03
N ASN A 39 -33.66 9.30 37.87
CA ASN A 39 -34.00 10.05 39.08
C ASN A 39 -33.01 11.19 39.33
N LEU A 40 -33.13 12.28 38.58
CA LEU A 40 -32.82 13.62 39.06
C LEU A 40 -33.69 14.64 38.29
N LYS A 41 -34.75 15.07 38.95
CA LYS A 41 -35.69 16.12 38.52
C LYS A 41 -34.96 17.41 38.19
N PHE A 42 -35.18 17.94 36.99
CA PHE A 42 -35.08 19.38 36.73
C PHE A 42 -36.37 20.08 37.21
N PRO A 43 -36.30 21.19 37.97
CA PRO A 43 -37.43 22.10 38.09
C PRO A 43 -37.37 23.19 37.02
N HIS A 44 -38.53 23.50 36.45
CA HIS A 44 -38.75 24.55 35.46
C HIS A 44 -38.65 25.97 36.04
N SER A 45 -38.04 26.85 35.24
CA SER A 45 -38.27 28.29 35.04
C SER A 45 -38.56 29.22 36.23
N SER A 46 -37.65 30.16 36.47
CA SER A 46 -37.96 31.62 36.48
C SER A 46 -36.64 32.41 36.51
N GLY A 47 -36.61 33.53 35.78
CA GLY A 47 -35.39 34.27 35.52
C GLY A 47 -34.78 34.95 36.73
N CYS A 48 -33.44 35.04 36.75
CA CYS A 48 -32.70 36.25 37.10
C CYS A 48 -31.21 35.98 36.90
N THR A 49 -30.56 36.86 36.15
CA THR A 49 -29.11 37.03 36.07
C THR A 49 -28.49 37.11 37.47
N LYS A 50 -27.61 36.16 37.84
CA LYS A 50 -26.51 36.38 38.78
C LYS A 50 -25.28 35.59 38.37
N HIS A 51 -24.21 36.33 38.08
CA HIS A 51 -22.83 35.85 37.98
C HIS A 51 -22.51 34.95 39.19
N VAL A 52 -22.03 33.73 38.94
CA VAL A 52 -21.35 32.93 39.96
C VAL A 52 -19.86 33.21 39.83
N ASP A 53 -19.35 34.04 40.74
CA ASP A 53 -17.93 34.32 40.87
C ASP A 53 -17.24 33.14 41.57
N LEU A 54 -16.40 32.41 40.82
CA LEU A 54 -15.62 31.27 41.30
C LEU A 54 -14.40 31.70 42.16
N ARG A 55 -14.25 32.98 42.51
CA ARG A 55 -13.13 33.50 43.30
C ARG A 55 -13.18 33.21 44.81
N CYS A 56 -14.24 32.61 45.34
CA CYS A 56 -14.41 32.52 46.80
C CYS A 56 -14.06 31.18 47.48
N LEU A 57 -13.51 30.17 46.80
CA LEU A 57 -13.38 28.83 47.42
C LEU A 57 -12.01 28.38 47.95
N PHE A 58 -10.93 29.17 47.89
CA PHE A 58 -9.66 28.74 48.53
C PHE A 58 -8.84 29.90 49.13
N PRO A 59 -8.48 29.84 50.43
CA PRO A 59 -7.63 30.84 51.07
C PRO A 59 -6.20 30.80 50.51
N PRO A 60 -5.50 31.95 50.50
CA PRO A 60 -4.22 32.08 49.83
C PRO A 60 -3.14 31.61 50.80
N HIS A 61 -2.66 30.37 50.69
CA HIS A 61 -1.29 29.97 51.10
C HIS A 61 -0.98 28.48 50.87
N VAL A 62 -1.46 27.82 49.80
CA VAL A 62 -0.89 26.54 49.34
C VAL A 62 -1.08 26.37 47.82
N LYS A 63 -0.33 27.10 46.98
CA LYS A 63 -0.49 27.01 45.51
C LYS A 63 0.83 27.21 44.75
N ARG A 64 1.67 26.17 44.73
CA ARG A 64 2.71 25.98 43.69
C ARG A 64 2.83 24.53 43.20
N ARG A 65 2.48 23.51 43.99
CA ARG A 65 2.51 22.10 43.56
C ARG A 65 1.21 21.57 42.94
N SER A 66 0.04 22.13 43.27
CA SER A 66 -1.25 21.63 42.76
C SER A 66 -1.60 22.11 41.35
N LEU A 67 -1.07 23.25 40.90
CA LEU A 67 -1.43 23.86 39.61
C LEU A 67 -0.77 23.16 38.41
N GLN A 68 0.45 22.63 38.59
CA GLN A 68 1.13 21.78 37.61
C GLN A 68 0.50 20.40 37.53
N GLY A 69 0.03 19.85 38.66
CA GLY A 69 -0.75 18.62 38.71
C GLY A 69 -2.10 18.75 38.00
N ILE A 70 -2.81 19.87 38.21
CA ILE A 70 -4.08 20.15 37.52
C ILE A 70 -3.87 20.31 36.01
N ARG A 71 -2.81 21.01 35.57
CA ARG A 71 -2.50 21.15 34.13
C ARG A 71 -2.14 19.83 33.46
N LYS A 72 -1.32 18.99 34.13
CA LYS A 72 -0.99 17.65 33.66
C LYS A 72 -2.24 16.78 33.54
N LEU A 73 -3.11 16.83 34.56
CA LEU A 73 -4.39 16.12 34.55
C LEU A 73 -5.32 16.62 33.42
N CYS A 74 -5.35 17.92 33.13
CA CYS A 74 -6.15 18.46 32.03
C CYS A 74 -5.62 18.04 30.64
N CYS A 75 -4.31 17.95 30.45
CA CYS A 75 -3.73 17.42 29.21
C CYS A 75 -4.04 15.93 29.06
N GLU A 76 -3.84 15.15 30.13
CA GLU A 76 -4.16 13.72 30.15
C GLU A 76 -5.67 13.46 29.92
N LEU A 77 -6.55 14.33 30.42
CA LEU A 77 -8.00 14.28 30.17
C LEU A 77 -8.37 14.62 28.72
N LEU A 78 -7.65 15.54 28.09
CA LEU A 78 -7.85 15.87 26.66
C LEU A 78 -7.33 14.75 25.76
N ASP A 79 -6.15 14.20 26.05
CA ASP A 79 -5.60 13.04 25.33
C ASP A 79 -6.53 11.82 25.49
N LEU A 80 -7.10 11.62 26.69
CA LEU A 80 -8.08 10.57 26.94
C LEU A 80 -9.40 10.81 26.19
N LYS A 81 -9.87 12.06 26.12
CA LYS A 81 -11.07 12.43 25.35
C LYS A 81 -10.87 12.12 23.87
N ASP A 82 -9.74 12.48 23.27
CA ASP A 82 -9.45 12.21 21.86
C ASP A 82 -9.22 10.72 21.60
N ALA A 83 -8.62 9.98 22.54
CA ALA A 83 -8.51 8.53 22.47
C ALA A 83 -9.88 7.84 22.52
N VAL A 84 -10.79 8.32 23.37
CA VAL A 84 -12.17 7.80 23.48
C VAL A 84 -13.00 8.16 22.25
N GLU A 85 -12.91 9.38 21.72
CA GLU A 85 -13.60 9.78 20.49
C GLU A 85 -13.11 8.98 19.28
N ASN A 86 -11.80 8.72 19.17
CA ASN A 86 -11.24 7.84 18.16
C ASN A 86 -11.66 6.38 18.35
N LEU A 87 -11.68 5.87 19.59
CA LEU A 87 -12.14 4.52 19.89
C LEU A 87 -13.63 4.37 19.58
N CYS A 88 -14.47 5.36 19.90
CA CYS A 88 -15.89 5.40 19.57
C CYS A 88 -16.12 5.51 18.06
N GLY A 89 -15.32 6.31 17.34
CA GLY A 89 -15.37 6.38 15.87
C GLY A 89 -14.97 5.06 15.20
N ASN A 90 -13.91 4.43 15.70
CA ASN A 90 -13.44 3.12 15.24
C ASN A 90 -14.46 2.01 15.57
N MET A 91 -15.05 2.04 16.77
CA MET A 91 -16.08 1.09 17.18
C MET A 91 -17.36 1.27 16.37
N ARG A 92 -17.79 2.51 16.09
CA ARG A 92 -18.97 2.79 15.27
C ARG A 92 -18.79 2.36 13.81
N THR A 93 -17.60 2.57 13.25
CA THR A 93 -17.29 2.11 11.89
C THR A 93 -17.18 0.58 11.81
N LYS A 94 -16.57 -0.07 12.81
CA LYS A 94 -16.55 -1.53 12.93
C LYS A 94 -17.95 -2.13 13.13
N TYR A 95 -18.79 -1.50 13.94
CA TYR A 95 -20.17 -1.93 14.16
C TYR A 95 -21.01 -1.78 12.89
N LEU A 96 -20.84 -0.67 12.14
CA LEU A 96 -21.49 -0.49 10.83
C LEU A 96 -20.99 -1.49 9.79
N ALA A 97 -19.70 -1.81 9.78
CA ALA A 97 -19.15 -2.84 8.91
C ALA A 97 -19.69 -4.23 9.27
N PHE A 98 -19.78 -4.56 10.56
CA PHE A 98 -20.39 -5.79 11.05
C PHE A 98 -21.87 -5.89 10.66
N LEU A 99 -22.64 -4.80 10.80
CA LEU A 99 -24.05 -4.77 10.38
C LEU A 99 -24.20 -5.03 8.89
N ARG A 100 -23.40 -4.37 8.04
CA ARG A 100 -23.39 -4.62 6.60
C ARG A 100 -23.04 -6.06 6.26
N MET A 101 -21.98 -6.60 6.87
CA MET A 101 -21.62 -8.01 6.69
C MET A 101 -22.73 -8.95 7.16
N SER A 102 -23.42 -8.63 8.26
CA SER A 102 -24.53 -9.46 8.75
C SER A 102 -25.74 -9.44 7.82
N GLU A 103 -26.00 -8.30 7.17
CA GLU A 103 -27.05 -8.16 6.15
C GLU A 103 -26.70 -8.95 4.89
N GLU A 104 -25.45 -8.87 4.42
CA GLU A 104 -24.93 -9.68 3.31
C GLU A 104 -25.01 -11.19 3.62
N VAL A 105 -24.75 -11.61 4.87
CA VAL A 105 -24.87 -13.01 5.28
C VAL A 105 -26.33 -13.49 5.27
N VAL A 106 -27.27 -12.65 5.67
CA VAL A 106 -28.71 -12.97 5.59
C VAL A 106 -29.18 -13.07 4.13
N GLU A 107 -28.69 -12.19 3.26
CA GLU A 107 -28.97 -12.27 1.82
C GLU A 107 -28.40 -13.56 1.21
N MET A 108 -27.17 -13.94 1.55
CA MET A 108 -26.58 -15.23 1.15
C MET A 108 -27.36 -16.43 1.69
N GLU A 109 -27.89 -16.37 2.91
CA GLU A 109 -28.75 -17.44 3.46
C GLU A 109 -30.01 -17.61 2.62
N HIS A 110 -30.64 -16.50 2.19
CA HIS A 110 -31.78 -16.54 1.28
C HIS A 110 -31.43 -17.17 -0.06
N GLU A 111 -30.31 -16.79 -0.68
CA GLU A 111 -29.83 -17.41 -1.94
C GLU A 111 -29.56 -18.91 -1.78
N LEU A 112 -28.99 -19.35 -0.65
CA LEU A 112 -28.76 -20.78 -0.37
C LEU A 112 -30.07 -21.56 -0.20
N VAL A 113 -31.09 -20.96 0.42
CA VAL A 113 -32.43 -21.57 0.53
C VAL A 113 -33.06 -21.71 -0.86
N GLU A 114 -32.93 -20.72 -1.73
CA GLU A 114 -33.40 -20.80 -3.11
C GLU A 114 -32.65 -21.88 -3.91
N LEU A 115 -31.32 -21.94 -3.78
CA LEU A 115 -30.51 -22.97 -4.44
C LEU A 115 -30.91 -24.37 -3.96
N ARG A 116 -31.13 -24.56 -2.66
CA ARG A 116 -31.60 -25.83 -2.09
C ARG A 116 -32.98 -26.23 -2.64
N LYS A 117 -33.86 -25.25 -2.86
CA LYS A 117 -35.17 -25.49 -3.51
C LYS A 117 -34.98 -25.93 -4.97
N HIS A 118 -34.08 -25.29 -5.71
CA HIS A 118 -33.75 -25.68 -7.08
C HIS A 118 -33.16 -27.09 -7.17
N ILE A 119 -32.21 -27.42 -6.30
CA ILE A 119 -31.59 -28.76 -6.23
C ILE A 119 -32.63 -29.82 -5.85
N SER A 120 -33.49 -29.53 -4.86
CA SER A 120 -34.60 -30.43 -4.50
C SER A 120 -35.56 -30.63 -5.67
N GLY A 121 -35.88 -29.57 -6.41
CA GLY A 121 -36.73 -29.64 -7.61
C GLY A 121 -36.10 -30.48 -8.72
N GLN A 122 -34.79 -30.33 -8.96
CA GLN A 122 -34.05 -31.17 -9.89
C GLN A 122 -34.00 -32.64 -9.42
N GLY A 123 -33.86 -32.87 -8.12
CA GLY A 123 -33.89 -34.22 -7.53
C GLY A 123 -35.21 -34.94 -7.75
N ILE A 124 -36.35 -34.24 -7.57
CA ILE A 124 -37.68 -34.79 -7.87
C ILE A 124 -37.77 -35.15 -9.37
N LEU A 125 -37.28 -34.28 -10.25
CA LEU A 125 -37.32 -34.51 -11.70
C LEU A 125 -36.50 -35.74 -12.13
N VAL A 126 -35.32 -35.93 -11.52
CA VAL A 126 -34.47 -37.11 -11.73
C VAL A 126 -35.16 -38.37 -11.20
N GLN A 127 -35.82 -38.28 -10.05
CA GLN A 127 -36.52 -39.43 -9.46
C GLN A 127 -37.79 -39.79 -10.24
N ASP A 128 -38.52 -38.82 -10.75
CA ASP A 128 -39.66 -39.02 -11.65
C ASP A 128 -39.20 -39.66 -12.97
N LEU A 129 -38.07 -39.20 -13.53
CA LEU A 129 -37.47 -39.81 -14.71
C LEU A 129 -37.05 -41.26 -14.44
N MET A 130 -36.38 -41.52 -13.32
CA MET A 130 -35.95 -42.85 -12.93
C MET A 130 -37.16 -43.79 -12.74
N THR A 131 -38.22 -43.30 -12.09
CA THR A 131 -39.45 -44.07 -11.88
C THR A 131 -40.20 -44.30 -13.20
N GLY A 132 -40.21 -43.31 -14.09
CA GLY A 132 -40.79 -43.42 -15.43
C GLY A 132 -40.07 -44.45 -16.30
N VAL A 133 -38.73 -44.42 -16.32
CA VAL A 133 -37.89 -45.37 -17.05
C VAL A 133 -38.03 -46.78 -16.48
N CYS A 134 -38.08 -46.94 -15.15
CA CYS A 134 -38.33 -48.24 -14.53
C CYS A 134 -39.72 -48.79 -14.90
N ARG A 135 -40.76 -47.94 -14.93
CA ARG A 135 -42.11 -48.36 -15.33
C ARG A 135 -42.18 -48.78 -16.81
N GLU A 136 -41.57 -48.02 -17.71
CA GLU A 136 -41.52 -48.38 -19.14
C GLU A 136 -40.72 -49.68 -19.36
N MET A 137 -39.63 -49.87 -18.61
CA MET A 137 -38.84 -51.10 -18.66
C MET A 137 -39.61 -52.30 -18.11
N ASP A 138 -40.37 -52.15 -17.03
CA ASP A 138 -41.25 -53.19 -16.49
C ASP A 138 -42.43 -53.52 -17.42
N GLU A 139 -43.00 -52.53 -18.11
CA GLU A 139 -44.02 -52.71 -19.13
C GLU A 139 -43.48 -53.46 -20.36
N TRP A 140 -42.26 -53.14 -20.80
CA TRP A 140 -41.56 -53.88 -21.86
C TRP A 140 -41.27 -55.33 -21.45
N ASN A 141 -40.82 -55.54 -20.21
CA ASN A 141 -40.55 -56.88 -19.68
C ASN A 141 -41.82 -57.73 -19.56
N ARG A 142 -42.98 -57.14 -19.22
CA ARG A 142 -44.28 -57.84 -19.25
C ARG A 142 -44.78 -58.10 -20.67
N ALA A 143 -44.58 -57.17 -21.60
CA ALA A 143 -44.96 -57.36 -23.01
C ALA A 143 -44.16 -58.48 -23.71
N ASN A 144 -42.94 -58.75 -23.24
CA ASN A 144 -42.11 -59.85 -23.72
C ASN A 144 -42.35 -61.18 -22.98
N GLY A 145 -43.06 -61.17 -21.85
CA GLY A 145 -43.21 -62.33 -20.96
C GLY A 145 -44.37 -63.27 -21.28
N ASP A 146 -45.25 -62.92 -22.22
CA ASP A 146 -46.53 -63.65 -22.44
C ASP A 146 -46.56 -64.52 -23.70
N ASN A 147 -45.39 -64.86 -24.27
CA ASN A 147 -45.27 -65.93 -25.24
C ASN A 147 -44.16 -66.87 -24.81
N ASN A 148 -44.50 -67.96 -24.11
CA ASN A 148 -44.01 -69.30 -24.41
C ASN A 148 -44.50 -70.33 -23.38
N GLU A 149 -45.59 -71.02 -23.71
CA GLU A 149 -45.80 -72.44 -23.41
C GLU A 149 -46.55 -73.00 -24.65
N SER A 150 -46.17 -74.08 -25.34
CA SER A 150 -45.51 -75.32 -24.93
C SER A 150 -45.22 -76.20 -26.17
N GLN A 151 -44.43 -77.28 -25.95
CA GLN A 151 -44.35 -78.56 -26.70
C GLN A 151 -43.25 -78.80 -27.77
N GLN A 152 -42.10 -79.28 -27.27
CA GLN A 152 -41.65 -80.69 -27.29
C GLN A 152 -41.29 -81.43 -28.60
N ASP A 153 -40.05 -81.94 -28.59
CA ASP A 153 -39.43 -83.14 -29.21
C ASP A 153 -39.39 -83.35 -30.74
N SER A 154 -38.17 -83.49 -31.29
CA SER A 154 -37.73 -84.68 -32.06
C SER A 154 -36.32 -84.53 -32.68
N LEU A 155 -35.37 -85.32 -32.13
CA LEU A 155 -34.36 -86.18 -32.77
C LEU A 155 -33.43 -85.68 -33.91
N VAL A 156 -32.12 -85.77 -33.61
CA VAL A 156 -31.01 -86.36 -34.41
C VAL A 156 -30.80 -85.85 -35.85
N ASP A 157 -29.65 -85.22 -36.16
CA ASP A 157 -28.56 -85.85 -36.93
C ASP A 157 -27.31 -84.96 -37.06
N GLU A 158 -26.21 -85.65 -37.33
CA GLU A 158 -24.80 -85.28 -37.42
C GLU A 158 -24.36 -84.16 -38.40
N LEU A 159 -23.14 -83.66 -38.12
CA LEU A 159 -22.08 -83.26 -39.07
C LEU A 159 -22.34 -82.05 -40.00
N ALA A 160 -21.82 -80.88 -39.61
CA ALA A 160 -20.75 -80.17 -40.34
C ALA A 160 -20.50 -78.75 -39.76
N SER A 161 -19.26 -78.55 -39.28
CA SER A 161 -18.39 -77.36 -39.16
C SER A 161 -18.90 -75.94 -39.52
N PRO A 162 -18.21 -74.83 -39.15
CA PRO A 162 -17.00 -74.72 -38.31
C PRO A 162 -17.00 -73.54 -37.27
N LEU A 163 -16.27 -73.71 -36.17
CA LEU A 163 -15.35 -72.65 -35.69
C LEU A 163 -13.96 -72.96 -36.29
N PRO A 164 -12.99 -72.03 -36.44
CA PRO A 164 -12.92 -70.65 -35.95
C PRO A 164 -12.49 -69.62 -37.03
N GLY A 165 -13.13 -68.45 -37.07
CA GLY A 165 -12.73 -67.35 -37.95
C GLY A 165 -11.85 -66.34 -37.22
N ASP A 166 -10.55 -66.49 -37.40
CA ASP A 166 -9.42 -65.69 -36.91
C ASP A 166 -9.50 -64.20 -37.31
N LYS A 167 -10.43 -63.48 -36.69
CA LYS A 167 -10.47 -62.03 -36.63
C LYS A 167 -10.68 -61.67 -35.17
N HIS A 168 -9.66 -61.85 -34.33
CA HIS A 168 -9.59 -60.99 -33.15
C HIS A 168 -9.69 -59.56 -33.67
N ASP A 169 -10.74 -58.86 -33.26
CA ASP A 169 -11.02 -57.50 -33.71
C ASP A 169 -9.76 -56.67 -33.45
N ASP A 170 -9.05 -56.23 -34.49
CA ASP A 170 -7.76 -55.52 -34.39
C ASP A 170 -7.87 -54.32 -33.42
N LYS A 171 -9.09 -53.80 -33.27
CA LYS A 171 -9.52 -52.78 -32.30
C LYS A 171 -9.44 -53.23 -30.84
N GLU A 172 -9.84 -54.45 -30.51
CA GLU A 172 -9.78 -55.00 -29.16
C GLU A 172 -8.32 -55.22 -28.73
N ILE A 173 -7.48 -55.74 -29.63
CA ILE A 173 -6.03 -55.89 -29.41
C ILE A 173 -5.36 -54.52 -29.19
N PHE A 174 -5.77 -53.50 -29.95
CA PHE A 174 -5.27 -52.15 -29.77
C PHE A 174 -5.61 -51.59 -28.37
N LEU A 175 -6.86 -51.77 -27.93
CA LEU A 175 -7.29 -51.29 -26.62
C LEU A 175 -6.56 -52.01 -25.47
N GLU A 176 -6.32 -53.31 -25.59
CA GLU A 176 -5.52 -54.09 -24.63
C GLU A 176 -4.07 -53.60 -24.58
N LYS A 177 -3.47 -53.30 -25.74
CA LYS A 177 -2.13 -52.70 -25.80
C LYS A 177 -2.05 -51.38 -25.03
N ILE A 178 -3.07 -50.53 -25.12
CA ILE A 178 -3.13 -49.28 -24.33
C ILE A 178 -3.24 -49.58 -22.84
N ASP A 179 -4.08 -50.54 -22.44
CA ASP A 179 -4.22 -50.91 -21.03
C ASP A 179 -2.91 -51.43 -20.42
N ILE A 180 -2.15 -52.22 -21.19
CA ILE A 180 -0.81 -52.67 -20.80
C ILE A 180 0.13 -51.48 -20.60
N LEU A 181 0.18 -50.53 -21.56
CA LEU A 181 1.04 -49.35 -21.45
C LEU A 181 0.66 -48.46 -20.26
N LEU A 182 -0.65 -48.31 -19.98
CA LEU A 182 -1.16 -47.56 -18.82
C LEU A 182 -0.81 -48.24 -17.50
N ALA A 183 -0.82 -49.59 -17.46
CA ALA A 183 -0.43 -50.37 -16.29
C ALA A 183 1.08 -50.35 -16.05
N GLU A 184 1.89 -50.32 -17.12
CA GLU A 184 3.35 -50.21 -17.05
C GLU A 184 3.86 -48.78 -16.79
N HIS A 185 2.96 -47.80 -16.62
CA HIS A 185 3.30 -46.37 -16.46
C HIS A 185 4.13 -45.79 -17.63
N LYS A 186 4.01 -46.37 -18.83
CA LYS A 186 4.66 -45.87 -20.06
C LYS A 186 3.81 -44.78 -20.71
N VAL A 187 3.62 -43.69 -19.98
CA VAL A 187 2.69 -42.60 -20.31
C VAL A 187 3.01 -41.96 -21.66
N GLU A 188 4.28 -41.71 -21.99
CA GLU A 188 4.67 -41.13 -23.28
C GLU A 188 4.36 -42.04 -24.47
N GLU A 189 4.66 -43.32 -24.36
CA GLU A 189 4.36 -44.31 -25.42
C GLU A 189 2.86 -44.46 -25.62
N ALA A 190 2.08 -44.47 -24.53
CA ALA A 190 0.62 -44.51 -24.58
C ALA A 190 0.02 -43.29 -25.31
N VAL A 191 0.58 -42.09 -25.09
CA VAL A 191 0.16 -40.87 -25.80
C VAL A 191 0.42 -40.99 -27.30
N GLU A 192 1.60 -41.46 -27.71
CA GLU A 192 1.95 -41.59 -29.13
C GLU A 192 1.08 -42.62 -29.85
N VAL A 193 0.81 -43.76 -29.20
CA VAL A 193 -0.05 -44.81 -29.76
C VAL A 193 -1.50 -44.32 -29.90
N LEU A 194 -2.05 -43.63 -28.91
CA LEU A 194 -3.40 -43.06 -28.98
C LEU A 194 -3.53 -41.95 -30.02
N ASP A 195 -2.56 -41.05 -30.10
CA ASP A 195 -2.54 -39.93 -31.04
C ASP A 195 -2.39 -40.43 -32.50
N ALA A 196 -1.63 -41.50 -32.72
CA ALA A 196 -1.54 -42.16 -34.02
C ALA A 196 -2.87 -42.79 -34.44
N GLU A 197 -3.54 -43.51 -33.52
CA GLU A 197 -4.82 -44.16 -33.80
C GLU A 197 -5.93 -43.13 -34.09
N GLU A 198 -6.02 -42.06 -33.30
CA GLU A 198 -7.00 -40.98 -33.51
C GLU A 198 -6.83 -40.27 -34.86
N ARG A 199 -5.60 -40.16 -35.36
CA ARG A 199 -5.34 -39.61 -36.69
C ARG A 199 -5.65 -40.58 -37.82
N ASN A 200 -5.51 -41.87 -37.62
CA ASN A 200 -5.59 -42.86 -38.69
C ASN A 200 -6.98 -43.52 -38.80
N CYS A 201 -7.72 -43.63 -37.70
CA CYS A 201 -8.99 -44.36 -37.66
C CYS A 201 -10.18 -43.49 -38.09
N SER A 202 -10.93 -43.93 -39.11
CA SER A 202 -12.14 -43.25 -39.60
C SER A 202 -13.31 -43.33 -38.62
N ASP A 203 -13.38 -44.40 -37.83
CA ASP A 203 -14.48 -44.63 -36.87
C ASP A 203 -14.45 -43.65 -35.69
N LEU A 204 -13.29 -43.01 -35.49
CA LEU A 204 -13.08 -41.90 -34.54
C LEU A 204 -13.40 -40.53 -35.15
N LYS A 205 -13.78 -40.45 -36.44
CA LYS A 205 -14.07 -39.19 -37.17
C LYS A 205 -15.48 -39.21 -37.75
N GLY A 206 -16.46 -38.66 -37.02
CA GLY A 206 -17.83 -38.45 -37.52
C GLY A 206 -18.85 -38.10 -36.43
N PRO A 207 -20.01 -37.50 -36.77
CA PRO A 207 -21.13 -37.34 -35.85
C PRO A 207 -21.67 -38.71 -35.42
N ILE A 208 -22.05 -38.83 -34.15
CA ILE A 208 -22.47 -40.09 -33.51
C ILE A 208 -23.64 -40.77 -34.26
N ASP A 209 -24.48 -39.97 -34.92
CA ASP A 209 -25.73 -40.42 -35.54
C ASP A 209 -25.57 -41.28 -36.80
N ASN A 210 -24.35 -41.39 -37.36
CA ASN A 210 -24.08 -42.13 -38.61
C ASN A 210 -23.16 -43.37 -38.42
N LEU A 211 -22.83 -43.76 -37.19
CA LEU A 211 -21.88 -44.85 -36.90
C LEU A 211 -22.61 -46.17 -36.59
N SER A 212 -22.00 -47.31 -36.96
CA SER A 212 -22.51 -48.62 -36.53
C SER A 212 -22.39 -48.80 -35.00
N THR A 213 -23.20 -49.69 -34.42
CA THR A 213 -23.17 -50.01 -32.98
C THR A 213 -21.79 -50.44 -32.47
N GLU A 214 -21.00 -51.10 -33.33
CA GLU A 214 -19.64 -51.55 -33.03
C GLU A 214 -18.60 -50.41 -33.14
N ALA A 215 -18.81 -49.46 -34.07
CA ALA A 215 -17.98 -48.27 -34.17
C ALA A 215 -18.23 -47.30 -32.99
N SER A 216 -19.46 -47.22 -32.49
CA SER A 216 -19.79 -46.40 -31.32
C SER A 216 -19.26 -46.98 -30.01
N SER A 217 -19.30 -48.31 -29.83
CA SER A 217 -18.72 -48.98 -28.65
C SER A 217 -17.20 -48.83 -28.59
N TYR A 218 -16.50 -49.02 -29.71
CA TYR A 218 -15.05 -48.80 -29.83
C TYR A 218 -14.67 -47.35 -29.51
N ARG A 219 -15.37 -46.38 -30.09
CA ARG A 219 -15.14 -44.95 -29.83
C ARG A 219 -15.30 -44.60 -28.35
N LEU A 220 -16.31 -45.14 -27.66
CA LEU A 220 -16.50 -44.93 -26.22
C LEU A 220 -15.37 -45.57 -25.40
N ALA A 221 -14.98 -46.79 -25.72
CA ALA A 221 -13.90 -47.50 -25.05
C ALA A 221 -12.54 -46.80 -25.24
N PHE A 222 -12.30 -46.22 -26.42
CA PHE A 222 -11.14 -45.39 -26.73
C PHE A 222 -11.12 -44.10 -25.89
N LEU A 223 -12.24 -43.36 -25.86
CA LEU A 223 -12.35 -42.13 -25.06
C LEU A 223 -12.17 -42.39 -23.56
N LYS A 224 -12.63 -43.55 -23.06
CA LYS A 224 -12.43 -43.97 -21.67
C LYS A 224 -10.94 -44.17 -21.34
N ARG A 225 -10.16 -44.81 -22.21
CA ARG A 225 -8.72 -44.98 -22.00
C ARG A 225 -7.96 -43.67 -22.15
N LYS A 226 -8.39 -42.81 -23.09
CA LYS A 226 -7.87 -41.45 -23.23
C LYS A 226 -8.10 -40.60 -21.97
N SER A 227 -9.25 -40.73 -21.31
CA SER A 227 -9.52 -40.02 -20.05
C SER A 227 -8.72 -40.58 -18.86
N VAL A 228 -8.48 -41.89 -18.81
CA VAL A 228 -7.57 -42.50 -17.80
C VAL A 228 -6.15 -41.95 -17.95
N LEU A 229 -5.65 -41.87 -19.19
CA LEU A 229 -4.33 -41.30 -19.48
C LEU A 229 -4.25 -39.81 -19.12
N GLU A 230 -5.29 -39.04 -19.45
CA GLU A 230 -5.41 -37.63 -19.05
C GLU A 230 -5.31 -37.50 -17.53
N ASN A 231 -6.05 -38.32 -16.77
CA ASN A 231 -6.01 -38.30 -15.31
C ASN A 231 -4.62 -38.66 -14.76
N GLN A 232 -3.92 -39.63 -15.35
CA GLN A 232 -2.54 -39.97 -14.95
C GLN A 232 -1.58 -38.80 -15.22
N LEU A 233 -1.70 -38.11 -16.36
CA LEU A 233 -0.90 -36.94 -16.69
C LEU A 233 -1.17 -35.77 -15.72
N ILE A 234 -2.44 -35.51 -15.41
CA ILE A 234 -2.82 -34.50 -14.41
C ILE A 234 -2.19 -34.84 -13.05
N ALA A 235 -2.31 -36.10 -12.62
CA ALA A 235 -1.72 -36.56 -11.35
C ALA A 235 -0.20 -36.36 -11.30
N ILE A 236 0.52 -36.55 -12.41
CA ILE A 236 1.95 -36.21 -12.51
C ILE A 236 2.16 -34.71 -12.32
N THR A 237 1.39 -33.85 -12.99
CA THR A 237 1.58 -32.38 -12.88
C THR A 237 1.27 -31.81 -11.50
N GLU A 238 0.40 -32.46 -10.72
CA GLU A 238 -0.03 -31.99 -9.40
C GLU A 238 0.93 -32.38 -8.27
N GLN A 239 1.92 -33.26 -8.50
CA GLN A 239 2.82 -33.64 -7.42
C GLN A 239 3.70 -32.45 -6.98
N PRO A 240 3.93 -32.26 -5.68
CA PRO A 240 4.56 -31.04 -5.15
C PRO A 240 6.01 -30.79 -5.61
N LEU A 241 6.74 -31.85 -5.99
CA LEU A 241 8.18 -31.83 -6.25
C LEU A 241 8.55 -32.22 -7.70
N VAL A 242 7.59 -32.15 -8.63
CA VAL A 242 7.85 -32.53 -10.03
C VAL A 242 8.97 -31.69 -10.64
N GLY A 243 9.93 -32.37 -11.27
CA GLY A 243 11.01 -31.70 -11.99
C GLY A 243 10.46 -30.81 -13.11
N THR A 244 11.10 -29.68 -13.39
CA THR A 244 10.66 -28.79 -14.49
C THR A 244 10.59 -29.52 -15.84
N VAL A 245 11.47 -30.50 -16.05
CA VAL A 245 11.49 -31.33 -17.26
C VAL A 245 10.28 -32.27 -17.33
N GLU A 246 9.95 -32.94 -16.22
CA GLU A 246 8.82 -33.87 -16.13
C GLU A 246 7.48 -33.15 -16.28
N LEU A 247 7.35 -31.98 -15.64
CA LEU A 247 6.18 -31.11 -15.81
C LEU A 247 5.98 -30.76 -17.29
N LYS A 248 7.03 -30.31 -17.98
CA LYS A 248 6.95 -29.96 -19.40
C LYS A 248 6.58 -31.17 -20.28
N LYS A 249 7.13 -32.35 -19.98
CA LYS A 249 6.77 -33.59 -20.71
C LYS A 249 5.30 -33.92 -20.54
N ALA A 250 4.79 -33.91 -19.32
CA ALA A 250 3.38 -34.20 -19.03
C ALA A 250 2.44 -33.18 -19.69
N LEU A 251 2.79 -31.89 -19.65
CA LEU A 251 2.01 -30.85 -20.31
C LEU A 251 2.02 -30.96 -21.84
N ASN A 252 3.18 -31.26 -22.46
CA ASN A 252 3.26 -31.53 -23.89
C ASN A 252 2.44 -32.75 -24.30
N ALA A 253 2.42 -33.79 -23.48
CA ALA A 253 1.55 -34.95 -23.68
C ALA A 253 0.07 -34.58 -23.65
N LEU A 254 -0.36 -33.75 -22.69
CA LEU A 254 -1.74 -33.24 -22.64
C LEU A 254 -2.10 -32.39 -23.88
N ILE A 255 -1.18 -31.57 -24.37
CA ILE A 255 -1.36 -30.78 -25.60
C ILE A 255 -1.55 -31.73 -26.80
N LYS A 256 -0.73 -32.77 -26.93
CA LYS A 256 -0.86 -33.80 -27.98
C LYS A 256 -2.21 -34.51 -27.93
N LEU A 257 -2.75 -34.78 -26.73
CA LEU A 257 -4.09 -35.37 -26.55
C LEU A 257 -5.26 -34.42 -26.88
N GLY A 258 -4.99 -33.19 -27.27
CA GLY A 258 -6.00 -32.15 -27.56
C GLY A 258 -6.50 -31.43 -26.31
N LYS A 259 -5.85 -31.60 -25.16
CA LYS A 259 -6.21 -30.97 -23.87
C LYS A 259 -5.38 -29.72 -23.57
N GLY A 260 -5.21 -28.88 -24.59
CA GLY A 260 -4.46 -27.62 -24.50
C GLY A 260 -4.91 -26.69 -23.37
N PRO A 261 -6.22 -26.41 -23.20
CA PRO A 261 -6.70 -25.54 -22.12
C PRO A 261 -6.40 -26.08 -20.72
N SER A 262 -6.60 -27.39 -20.51
CA SER A 262 -6.27 -28.05 -19.24
C SER A 262 -4.76 -28.00 -18.96
N ALA A 263 -3.93 -28.27 -19.98
CA ALA A 263 -2.48 -28.15 -19.86
C ALA A 263 -2.05 -26.73 -19.49
N HIS A 264 -2.62 -25.72 -20.13
CA HIS A 264 -2.31 -24.32 -19.84
C HIS A 264 -2.68 -23.94 -18.40
N GLN A 265 -3.86 -24.36 -17.92
CA GLN A 265 -4.28 -24.12 -16.55
C GLN A 265 -3.36 -24.81 -15.53
N LEU A 266 -2.95 -26.05 -15.79
CA LEU A 266 -2.03 -26.79 -14.92
C LEU A 266 -0.63 -26.17 -14.90
N LEU A 267 -0.15 -25.64 -16.04
CA LEU A 267 1.09 -24.89 -16.09
C LEU A 267 1.05 -23.70 -15.13
N LEU A 268 0.03 -22.84 -15.23
CA LEU A 268 -0.12 -21.68 -14.35
C LEU A 268 -0.22 -22.09 -12.87
N LYS A 269 -1.05 -23.09 -12.55
CA LYS A 269 -1.22 -23.63 -11.18
C LYS A 269 0.12 -24.11 -10.61
N SER A 270 0.91 -24.84 -11.41
CA SER A 270 2.20 -25.37 -10.97
C SER A 270 3.23 -24.27 -10.70
N TYR A 271 3.29 -23.23 -11.55
CA TYR A 271 4.19 -22.10 -11.35
C TYR A 271 3.77 -21.24 -10.16
N GLN A 272 2.46 -21.04 -9.96
CA GLN A 272 1.91 -20.39 -8.78
C GLN A 272 2.30 -21.12 -7.50
N SER A 273 2.09 -22.44 -7.42
CA SER A 273 2.49 -23.22 -6.24
C SER A 273 4.00 -23.19 -5.96
N ARG A 274 4.83 -23.18 -7.02
CA ARG A 274 6.29 -23.02 -6.89
C ARG A 274 6.66 -21.65 -6.34
N LEU A 275 6.03 -20.59 -6.86
CA LEU A 275 6.25 -19.23 -6.39
C LEU A 275 5.87 -19.09 -4.92
N GLN A 276 4.68 -19.58 -4.55
CA GLN A 276 4.16 -19.50 -3.20
C GLN A 276 5.09 -20.21 -2.20
N ARG A 277 5.56 -21.43 -2.52
CA ARG A 277 6.54 -22.14 -1.69
C ARG A 277 7.87 -21.40 -1.56
N SER A 278 8.33 -20.77 -2.64
CA SER A 278 9.55 -19.96 -2.61
C SER A 278 9.38 -18.69 -1.77
N ILE A 279 8.20 -18.09 -1.78
CA ILE A 279 7.87 -16.94 -0.94
C ILE A 279 7.79 -17.37 0.51
N GLU A 280 7.08 -18.46 0.83
CA GLU A 280 6.96 -19.02 2.18
C GLU A 280 8.33 -19.34 2.79
N GLY A 281 9.25 -19.90 2.00
CA GLY A 281 10.63 -20.12 2.43
C GLY A 281 11.43 -18.84 2.64
N PHE A 282 11.08 -17.75 1.94
CA PHE A 282 11.75 -16.46 2.03
C PHE A 282 11.19 -15.57 3.16
N LEU A 283 9.91 -15.65 3.49
CA LEU A 283 9.22 -14.81 4.48
C LEU A 283 9.89 -14.77 5.88
N PRO A 284 10.43 -15.87 6.42
CA PRO A 284 11.17 -15.80 7.70
C PRO A 284 12.39 -14.88 7.67
N SER A 285 12.98 -14.65 6.48
CA SER A 285 14.16 -13.81 6.29
C SER A 285 13.85 -12.32 6.24
N CYS A 286 12.57 -11.92 6.19
CA CYS A 286 12.13 -10.52 6.14
C CYS A 286 12.64 -9.69 7.32
N SER A 287 12.63 -10.28 8.52
CA SER A 287 12.97 -9.61 9.78
C SER A 287 14.45 -9.17 9.82
N LEU A 288 15.33 -9.87 9.11
CA LEU A 288 16.77 -9.63 9.12
C LEU A 288 17.16 -8.42 8.26
N CYS A 289 16.47 -8.20 7.13
CA CYS A 289 16.82 -7.18 6.16
C CYS A 289 15.58 -6.47 5.57
N PRO A 290 14.83 -5.71 6.39
CA PRO A 290 13.58 -5.08 5.97
C PRO A 290 13.73 -4.11 4.79
N LYS A 291 14.87 -3.41 4.72
CA LYS A 291 15.15 -2.42 3.65
C LYS A 291 15.29 -3.04 2.26
N THR A 292 15.78 -4.28 2.19
CA THR A 292 16.01 -4.99 0.92
C THR A 292 14.93 -6.01 0.61
N PHE A 293 14.12 -6.38 1.60
CA PHE A 293 13.07 -7.39 1.45
C PHE A 293 12.13 -7.13 0.25
N PRO A 294 11.53 -5.95 0.07
CA PRO A 294 10.63 -5.70 -1.06
C PRO A 294 11.33 -5.85 -2.43
N ALA A 295 12.59 -5.45 -2.52
CA ALA A 295 13.38 -5.58 -3.74
C ALA A 295 13.70 -7.05 -4.05
N THR A 296 14.06 -7.86 -3.06
CA THR A 296 14.29 -9.29 -3.25
C THR A 296 13.00 -10.03 -3.60
N LEU A 297 11.89 -9.68 -2.96
CA LEU A 297 10.59 -10.26 -3.28
C LEU A 297 10.17 -9.91 -4.72
N SER A 298 10.41 -8.68 -5.17
CA SER A 298 10.16 -8.28 -6.56
C SER A 298 10.94 -9.16 -7.53
N LYS A 299 12.23 -9.43 -7.27
CA LYS A 299 13.03 -10.33 -8.10
C LYS A 299 12.41 -11.71 -8.19
N LEU A 300 11.97 -12.27 -7.06
CA LEU A 300 11.38 -13.60 -7.03
C LEU A 300 10.10 -13.68 -7.87
N VAL A 301 9.17 -12.74 -7.65
CA VAL A 301 7.87 -12.71 -8.35
C VAL A 301 8.05 -12.43 -9.83
N PHE A 302 8.75 -11.36 -10.21
CA PHE A 302 8.88 -10.98 -11.61
C PHE A 302 9.75 -11.96 -12.42
N SER A 303 10.75 -12.60 -11.82
CA SER A 303 11.51 -13.66 -12.50
C SER A 303 10.64 -14.89 -12.77
N MET A 304 9.75 -15.25 -11.84
CA MET A 304 8.79 -16.33 -12.06
C MET A 304 7.78 -15.96 -13.15
N ILE A 305 7.25 -14.73 -13.13
CA ILE A 305 6.36 -14.23 -14.19
C ILE A 305 7.04 -14.33 -15.55
N SER A 306 8.28 -13.83 -15.67
CA SER A 306 9.04 -13.90 -16.92
C SER A 306 9.25 -15.34 -17.39
N LEU A 307 9.57 -16.26 -16.47
CA LEU A 307 9.74 -17.67 -16.79
C LEU A 307 8.42 -18.26 -17.32
N THR A 308 7.30 -18.03 -16.64
CA THR A 308 5.99 -18.53 -17.06
C THR A 308 5.56 -17.99 -18.42
N VAL A 309 5.76 -16.69 -18.69
CA VAL A 309 5.44 -16.07 -19.98
C VAL A 309 6.24 -16.73 -21.11
N ARG A 310 7.55 -16.89 -20.92
CA ARG A 310 8.43 -17.53 -21.90
C ARG A 310 8.04 -18.98 -22.16
N GLU A 311 7.79 -19.75 -21.10
CA GLU A 311 7.45 -21.17 -21.22
C GLU A 311 6.06 -21.38 -21.83
N SER A 312 5.08 -20.54 -21.47
CA SER A 312 3.76 -20.57 -22.10
C SER A 312 3.85 -20.27 -23.59
N GLY A 313 4.61 -19.24 -23.99
CA GLY A 313 4.83 -18.90 -25.40
C GLY A 313 5.50 -20.02 -26.19
N LEU A 314 6.48 -20.72 -25.61
CA LEU A 314 7.15 -21.86 -26.25
C LEU A 314 6.23 -23.08 -26.44
N MET A 315 5.31 -23.32 -25.50
CA MET A 315 4.45 -24.52 -25.52
C MET A 315 3.14 -24.32 -26.28
N PHE A 316 2.54 -23.13 -26.18
CA PHE A 316 1.19 -22.85 -26.69
C PHE A 316 1.18 -21.87 -27.87
N GLY A 317 2.33 -21.27 -28.22
CA GLY A 317 2.46 -20.26 -29.25
C GLY A 317 1.70 -18.97 -28.93
N ASP A 318 1.54 -18.11 -29.95
CA ASP A 318 0.89 -16.80 -29.82
C ASP A 318 -0.66 -16.90 -29.90
N ASN A 319 -1.24 -17.86 -29.18
CA ASN A 319 -2.70 -17.96 -29.11
C ASN A 319 -3.27 -16.94 -28.11
N PRO A 320 -4.12 -15.99 -28.54
CA PRO A 320 -4.59 -14.90 -27.68
C PRO A 320 -5.37 -15.39 -26.46
N VAL A 321 -6.03 -16.56 -26.53
CA VAL A 321 -6.75 -17.14 -25.39
C VAL A 321 -5.80 -17.48 -24.25
N TYR A 322 -4.65 -18.08 -24.56
CA TYR A 322 -3.64 -18.45 -23.59
C TYR A 322 -2.84 -17.23 -23.14
N THR A 323 -2.42 -16.38 -24.07
CA THR A 323 -1.70 -15.13 -23.73
C THR A 323 -2.51 -14.25 -22.78
N ASN A 324 -3.81 -14.03 -23.03
CA ASN A 324 -4.66 -13.25 -22.13
C ASN A 324 -4.77 -13.88 -20.74
N ARG A 325 -4.78 -15.20 -20.65
CA ARG A 325 -4.85 -15.90 -19.36
C ARG A 325 -3.53 -15.80 -18.58
N VAL A 326 -2.38 -15.81 -19.27
CA VAL A 326 -1.07 -15.53 -18.65
C VAL A 326 -1.01 -14.09 -18.15
N VAL A 327 -1.54 -13.13 -18.91
CA VAL A 327 -1.64 -11.72 -18.49
C VAL A 327 -2.43 -11.62 -17.18
N GLN A 328 -3.66 -12.15 -17.15
CA GLN A 328 -4.50 -12.15 -15.93
C GLN A 328 -3.80 -12.79 -14.73
N TRP A 329 -3.12 -13.93 -14.95
CA TRP A 329 -2.35 -14.58 -13.90
C TRP A 329 -1.21 -13.68 -13.39
N ALA A 330 -0.46 -13.04 -14.29
CA ALA A 330 0.61 -12.12 -13.90
C ALA A 330 0.07 -10.89 -13.14
N GLU A 331 -1.11 -10.38 -13.50
CA GLU A 331 -1.78 -9.31 -12.75
C GLU A 331 -2.10 -9.74 -11.32
N TRP A 332 -2.66 -10.94 -11.12
CA TRP A 332 -2.92 -11.49 -9.78
C TRP A 332 -1.65 -11.70 -8.96
N GLU A 333 -0.56 -12.17 -9.58
CA GLU A 333 0.72 -12.33 -8.87
C GLU A 333 1.32 -10.97 -8.48
N VAL A 334 1.15 -9.92 -9.29
CA VAL A 334 1.56 -8.55 -8.93
C VAL A 334 0.70 -8.00 -7.79
N GLU A 335 -0.62 -8.23 -7.80
CA GLU A 335 -1.49 -7.85 -6.68
C GLU A 335 -1.09 -8.57 -5.39
N TYR A 336 -0.82 -9.87 -5.46
CA TYR A 336 -0.35 -10.66 -4.34
C TYR A 336 0.99 -10.16 -3.81
N PHE A 337 1.93 -9.85 -4.69
CA PHE A 337 3.20 -9.22 -4.36
C PHE A 337 3.02 -7.91 -3.57
N ILE A 338 2.19 -6.98 -4.06
CA ILE A 338 1.97 -5.70 -3.39
C ILE A 338 1.32 -5.89 -2.02
N ARG A 339 0.39 -6.84 -1.90
CA ARG A 339 -0.21 -7.20 -0.62
C ARG A 339 0.83 -7.71 0.37
N LEU A 340 1.73 -8.61 -0.05
CA LEU A 340 2.80 -9.13 0.79
C LEU A 340 3.78 -8.04 1.24
N VAL A 341 4.14 -7.11 0.34
CA VAL A 341 5.00 -5.97 0.68
C VAL A 341 4.35 -5.12 1.78
N LYS A 342 3.05 -4.85 1.68
CA LYS A 342 2.30 -4.09 2.70
C LYS A 342 2.22 -4.82 4.03
N GLU A 343 1.85 -6.11 4.03
CA GLU A 343 1.68 -6.93 5.24
C GLU A 343 3.00 -7.13 6.01
N ASN A 344 4.14 -7.14 5.31
CA ASN A 344 5.47 -7.39 5.89
C ASN A 344 6.36 -6.14 5.92
N ALA A 345 5.80 -4.95 5.67
CA ALA A 345 6.56 -3.71 5.71
C ALA A 345 7.01 -3.39 7.15
N THR A 346 8.16 -2.72 7.27
CA THR A 346 8.52 -2.05 8.52
C THR A 346 7.48 -1.01 8.90
N SER A 347 7.37 -0.71 10.20
CA SER A 347 6.57 0.42 10.66
C SER A 347 6.83 1.65 9.79
N SER A 348 5.76 2.13 9.16
CA SER A 348 5.79 3.22 8.18
C SER A 348 6.28 4.55 8.78
N GLU A 349 6.43 4.64 10.12
CA GLU A 349 7.03 5.77 10.83
C GLU A 349 8.58 5.75 10.88
N THR A 350 9.24 4.86 10.15
CA THR A 350 10.71 4.77 10.09
C THR A 350 11.26 5.29 8.75
N VAL A 351 12.46 5.88 8.75
CA VAL A 351 13.13 6.32 7.51
C VAL A 351 13.55 5.13 6.63
N SER A 352 13.84 3.99 7.25
CA SER A 352 14.07 2.75 6.52
C SER A 352 12.85 2.31 5.71
N ALA A 353 11.62 2.61 6.14
CA ALA A 353 10.40 2.30 5.39
C ALA A 353 10.33 3.05 4.06
N LEU A 354 10.69 4.34 4.04
CA LEU A 354 10.77 5.12 2.79
C LEU A 354 11.83 4.54 1.84
N GLY A 355 12.99 4.16 2.37
CA GLY A 355 14.04 3.50 1.58
C GLY A 355 13.60 2.14 1.03
N ALA A 356 12.89 1.33 1.83
CA ALA A 356 12.36 0.04 1.41
C ALA A 356 11.31 0.20 0.29
N ALA A 357 10.40 1.16 0.45
CA ALA A 357 9.38 1.51 -0.53
C ALA A 357 10.00 2.02 -1.84
N SER A 358 11.02 2.89 -1.74
CA SER A 358 11.74 3.41 -2.90
C SER A 358 12.52 2.33 -3.65
N ASN A 359 13.17 1.41 -2.93
CA ASN A 359 13.85 0.26 -3.51
C ASN A 359 12.85 -0.71 -4.17
N CYS A 360 11.66 -0.88 -3.59
CA CYS A 360 10.57 -1.67 -4.15
C CYS A 360 10.15 -1.13 -5.52
N ILE A 361 9.89 0.18 -5.62
CA ILE A 361 9.53 0.84 -6.88
C ILE A 361 10.64 0.64 -7.92
N GLN A 362 11.89 0.92 -7.54
CA GLN A 362 13.04 0.81 -8.45
C GLN A 362 13.20 -0.60 -9.01
N ALA A 363 13.18 -1.61 -8.14
CA ALA A 363 13.37 -3.00 -8.56
C ALA A 363 12.18 -3.49 -9.40
N SER A 364 10.95 -3.23 -8.94
CA SER A 364 9.74 -3.70 -9.62
C SER A 364 9.58 -3.09 -11.01
N LEU A 365 9.81 -1.78 -11.17
CA LEU A 365 9.73 -1.13 -12.48
C LEU A 365 10.85 -1.57 -13.43
N ASN A 366 12.07 -1.81 -12.93
CA ASN A 366 13.14 -2.39 -13.74
C ASN A 366 12.73 -3.76 -14.31
N TYR A 367 12.11 -4.61 -13.48
CA TYR A 367 11.60 -5.90 -13.96
C TYR A 367 10.39 -5.76 -14.89
N CYS A 368 9.49 -4.79 -14.65
CA CYS A 368 8.42 -4.50 -15.60
C CYS A 368 8.97 -4.10 -16.98
N SER A 369 9.99 -3.25 -17.04
CA SER A 369 10.67 -2.90 -18.30
C SER A 369 11.25 -4.14 -19.01
N MET A 370 11.86 -5.06 -18.26
CA MET A 370 12.33 -6.33 -18.84
C MET A 370 11.18 -7.19 -19.38
N LEU A 371 10.03 -7.23 -18.70
CA LEU A 371 8.84 -7.96 -19.14
C LEU A 371 8.16 -7.33 -20.35
N GLU A 372 8.28 -6.02 -20.53
CA GLU A 372 7.75 -5.33 -21.72
C GLU A 372 8.41 -5.83 -23.00
N SER A 373 9.69 -6.23 -22.95
CA SER A 373 10.37 -6.88 -24.08
C SER A 373 9.78 -8.25 -24.45
N GLN A 374 9.06 -8.90 -23.54
CA GLN A 374 8.35 -10.17 -23.73
C GLN A 374 6.87 -9.95 -24.07
N GLY A 375 6.45 -8.72 -24.35
CA GLY A 375 5.09 -8.36 -24.70
C GLY A 375 4.15 -8.12 -23.52
N LEU A 376 4.64 -8.15 -22.27
CA LEU A 376 3.83 -8.01 -21.07
C LEU A 376 4.03 -6.63 -20.40
N LYS A 377 3.02 -5.76 -20.49
CA LYS A 377 3.08 -4.37 -20.00
C LYS A 377 2.43 -4.21 -18.62
N LEU A 378 3.21 -4.36 -17.55
CA LEU A 378 2.70 -4.28 -16.15
C LEU A 378 2.99 -2.96 -15.44
N SER A 379 3.84 -2.08 -16.00
CA SER A 379 4.32 -0.87 -15.33
C SER A 379 3.19 0.04 -14.81
N LYS A 380 2.14 0.23 -15.61
CA LYS A 380 0.98 1.05 -15.22
C LYS A 380 0.18 0.43 -14.08
N LEU A 381 -0.10 -0.87 -14.14
CA LEU A 381 -0.82 -1.59 -13.11
C LEU A 381 -0.05 -1.55 -11.78
N LEU A 382 1.26 -1.83 -11.83
CA LEU A 382 2.14 -1.77 -10.67
C LEU A 382 2.09 -0.40 -9.99
N LEU A 383 2.19 0.69 -10.75
CA LEU A 383 2.13 2.05 -10.22
C LEU A 383 0.80 2.37 -9.53
N VAL A 384 -0.32 1.87 -10.08
CA VAL A 384 -1.65 2.04 -9.47
C VAL A 384 -1.75 1.29 -8.15
N LEU A 385 -1.29 0.03 -8.11
CA LEU A 385 -1.38 -0.82 -6.92
C LEU A 385 -0.45 -0.38 -5.79
N ILE A 386 0.76 0.09 -6.13
CA ILE A 386 1.76 0.50 -5.14
C ILE A 386 1.51 1.90 -4.58
N ARG A 387 0.85 2.80 -5.34
CA ARG A 387 0.65 4.20 -4.94
C ARG A 387 0.09 4.39 -3.52
N PRO A 388 -0.99 3.71 -3.09
CA PRO A 388 -1.51 3.89 -1.73
C PRO A 388 -0.50 3.57 -0.63
N TYR A 389 0.35 2.56 -0.84
CA TYR A 389 1.41 2.20 0.10
C TYR A 389 2.48 3.30 0.19
N ILE A 390 2.90 3.84 -0.95
CA ILE A 390 3.91 4.91 -0.99
C ILE A 390 3.39 6.18 -0.33
N GLU A 391 2.15 6.56 -0.61
CA GLU A 391 1.52 7.75 -0.02
C GLU A 391 1.39 7.63 1.50
N GLU A 392 1.03 6.45 2.01
CA GLU A 392 0.98 6.15 3.44
C GLU A 392 2.36 6.26 4.09
N VAL A 393 3.38 5.64 3.50
CA VAL A 393 4.77 5.69 4.00
C VAL A 393 5.30 7.12 4.01
N LEU A 394 5.03 7.90 2.96
CA LEU A 394 5.43 9.30 2.87
C LEU A 394 4.72 10.17 3.93
N GLU A 395 3.43 9.97 4.14
CA GLU A 395 2.66 10.70 5.15
C GLU A 395 3.16 10.40 6.57
N LEU A 396 3.43 9.14 6.89
CA LEU A 396 3.92 8.75 8.22
C LEU A 396 5.37 9.19 8.45
N ASN A 397 6.24 9.11 7.44
CA ASN A 397 7.58 9.71 7.50
C ASN A 397 7.52 11.23 7.67
N PHE A 398 6.61 11.91 6.99
CA PHE A 398 6.40 13.35 7.17
C PHE A 398 5.96 13.70 8.59
N ARG A 399 5.05 12.92 9.20
CA ARG A 399 4.64 13.14 10.60
C ARG A 399 5.80 12.94 11.58
N ARG A 400 6.66 11.94 11.35
CA ARG A 400 7.91 11.77 12.12
C ARG A 400 8.80 13.01 11.95
N ALA A 401 9.11 13.37 10.71
CA ALA A 401 9.95 14.51 10.39
C ALA A 401 9.45 15.79 11.05
N ARG A 402 8.14 16.06 10.98
CA ARG A 402 7.50 17.21 11.63
C ARG A 402 7.66 17.19 13.15
N ARG A 403 7.47 16.04 13.79
CA ARG A 403 7.71 15.88 15.24
C ARG A 403 9.16 16.19 15.58
N THR A 404 10.12 15.65 14.83
CA THR A 404 11.55 15.85 15.10
C THR A 404 12.04 17.28 14.80
N VAL A 405 11.50 17.96 13.78
CA VAL A 405 11.82 19.37 13.51
C VAL A 405 11.33 20.28 14.63
N LEU A 406 10.13 20.00 15.17
CA LEU A 406 9.44 20.87 16.13
C LEU A 406 9.71 20.53 17.61
N ASP A 407 10.12 19.30 17.94
CA ASP A 407 10.36 18.86 19.32
C ASP A 407 11.83 19.12 19.73
N VAL A 408 12.02 20.10 20.62
CA VAL A 408 13.34 20.46 21.20
C VAL A 408 13.52 19.84 22.61
N ALA A 409 12.56 19.02 23.09
CA ALA A 409 12.58 18.52 24.47
C ALA A 409 13.53 17.32 24.74
N VAL A 410 14.17 16.74 23.71
CA VAL A 410 15.18 15.68 23.89
C VAL A 410 16.49 16.12 23.25
N VAL A 411 17.14 17.09 23.89
CA VAL A 411 18.59 17.26 23.73
C VAL A 411 19.24 16.10 24.46
N ASP A 412 19.39 14.98 23.76
CA ASP A 412 20.47 14.06 24.08
C ASP A 412 21.67 14.56 23.26
N GLU A 413 22.67 15.11 23.94
CA GLU A 413 23.92 15.59 23.33
C GLU A 413 24.64 14.51 22.48
N ALA A 414 24.17 13.26 22.55
CA ALA A 414 24.63 12.14 21.75
C ALA A 414 24.32 12.27 20.23
N LEU A 415 23.27 12.99 19.80
CA LEU A 415 22.92 13.09 18.37
C LEU A 415 23.70 14.17 17.60
N LEU A 416 24.33 15.12 18.31
CA LEU A 416 25.17 16.15 17.69
C LEU A 416 26.55 15.62 17.23
N LEU A 417 26.90 14.36 17.55
CA LEU A 417 28.23 13.81 17.30
C LEU A 417 28.32 12.81 16.14
N SER A 418 27.22 12.46 15.47
CA SER A 418 27.25 11.42 14.41
C SER A 418 27.24 11.93 12.97
N SER A 419 27.09 13.24 12.72
CA SER A 419 26.92 13.75 11.36
C SER A 419 27.71 15.04 11.11
N HIS A 420 28.99 15.07 11.48
CA HIS A 420 29.92 16.03 10.87
C HIS A 420 30.24 15.58 9.44
N SER A 421 29.26 15.66 8.54
CA SER A 421 29.51 15.68 7.10
C SER A 421 29.23 17.09 6.60
N MET A 422 30.29 17.90 6.47
CA MET A 422 30.39 19.07 5.58
C MET A 422 29.08 19.86 5.38
N SER A 423 28.42 20.28 6.46
CA SER A 423 27.25 21.17 6.35
C SER A 423 27.75 22.61 6.25
N PRO A 424 27.38 23.38 5.22
CA PRO A 424 27.75 24.79 5.09
C PRO A 424 27.31 25.65 6.29
N LEU A 425 26.27 25.18 7.02
CA LEU A 425 25.77 25.82 8.24
C LEU A 425 26.76 25.75 9.41
N ALA A 426 27.73 24.82 9.39
CA ALA A 426 28.74 24.70 10.44
C ALA A 426 29.70 25.91 10.46
N ALA A 427 29.86 26.62 9.33
CA ALA A 427 30.68 27.84 9.24
C ALA A 427 30.05 29.03 10.00
N PHE A 428 28.75 28.99 10.29
CA PHE A 428 28.02 30.03 11.04
C PHE A 428 28.05 29.82 12.56
N VAL A 429 28.77 28.80 13.04
CA VAL A 429 28.91 28.52 14.49
C VAL A 429 30.01 29.41 15.08
N THR A 430 29.72 30.72 15.21
CA THR A 430 30.52 31.62 16.05
C THR A 430 29.82 31.82 17.39
N SER A 431 30.51 31.43 18.46
CA SER A 431 30.18 31.49 19.88
C SER A 431 29.08 32.47 20.35
N SER A 432 27.82 32.00 20.43
CA SER A 432 26.86 32.21 21.54
C SER A 432 25.43 31.77 21.21
N ASP A 433 25.07 31.53 19.94
CA ASP A 433 23.70 31.19 19.50
C ASP A 433 23.51 29.71 19.06
N SER A 434 23.86 28.77 19.93
CA SER A 434 23.84 27.33 19.63
C SER A 434 22.45 26.75 19.28
N VAL A 435 21.38 27.37 19.80
CA VAL A 435 20.00 26.85 19.63
C VAL A 435 19.42 27.23 18.27
N LEU A 436 19.79 28.41 17.74
CA LEU A 436 19.24 29.00 16.53
C LEU A 436 19.76 28.29 15.27
N VAL A 437 21.09 28.21 15.15
CA VAL A 437 21.80 27.45 14.12
C VAL A 437 21.42 25.97 14.21
N GLY A 438 21.22 25.47 15.44
CA GLY A 438 20.74 24.11 15.68
C GLY A 438 19.36 23.82 15.07
N SER A 439 18.46 24.80 14.96
CA SER A 439 17.12 24.60 14.37
C SER A 439 17.18 24.38 12.85
N GLY A 440 17.97 25.19 12.15
CA GLY A 440 18.16 25.07 10.70
C GLY A 440 18.94 23.83 10.32
N LEU A 441 19.98 23.48 11.10
CA LEU A 441 20.72 22.22 10.94
C LEU A 441 19.82 21.01 11.07
N ARG A 442 19.01 20.92 12.14
CA ARG A 442 18.06 19.82 12.33
C ARG A 442 17.07 19.69 11.17
N PHE A 443 16.52 20.80 10.69
CA PHE A 443 15.64 20.79 9.54
C PHE A 443 16.34 20.18 8.31
N MET A 444 17.55 20.65 7.99
CA MET A 444 18.30 20.16 6.84
C MET A 444 18.72 18.69 6.99
N ASP A 445 19.16 18.26 8.17
CA ASP A 445 19.53 16.86 8.43
C ASP A 445 18.36 15.91 8.15
N ILE A 446 17.15 16.28 8.56
CA ILE A 446 15.93 15.50 8.32
C ILE A 446 15.58 15.48 6.84
N ILE A 447 15.71 16.61 6.14
CA ILE A 447 15.50 16.66 4.69
C ILE A 447 16.51 15.76 3.97
N GLU A 448 17.79 15.85 4.31
CA GLU A 448 18.82 15.01 3.70
C GLU A 448 18.60 13.52 4.01
N GLU A 449 18.16 13.17 5.23
CA GLU A 449 17.78 11.81 5.62
C GLU A 449 16.66 11.26 4.73
N ILE A 450 15.61 12.05 4.45
CA ILE A 450 14.50 11.71 3.56
C ILE A 450 14.98 11.55 2.12
N LEU A 451 15.69 12.56 1.59
CA LEU A 451 16.13 12.59 0.20
C LEU A 451 17.13 11.47 -0.12
N ALA A 452 17.97 11.09 0.84
CA ALA A 452 18.93 10.00 0.69
C ALA A 452 18.28 8.61 0.53
N GLN A 453 17.01 8.45 0.93
CA GLN A 453 16.29 7.19 0.73
C GLN A 453 15.74 6.99 -0.68
N LEU A 454 15.68 8.05 -1.48
CA LEU A 454 14.98 8.05 -2.76
C LEU A 454 15.87 7.48 -3.87
N THR A 455 15.27 6.59 -4.66
CA THR A 455 15.84 5.99 -5.86
C THR A 455 15.40 6.78 -7.10
N PRO A 456 16.16 6.75 -8.22
CA PRO A 456 15.82 7.51 -9.41
C PRO A 456 14.40 7.26 -9.94
N LEU A 457 13.94 6.00 -10.00
CA LEU A 457 12.59 5.70 -10.48
C LEU A 457 11.50 6.14 -9.48
N ALA A 458 11.77 6.12 -8.18
CA ALA A 458 10.84 6.68 -7.20
C ALA A 458 10.71 8.19 -7.37
N ILE A 459 11.81 8.90 -7.68
CA ILE A 459 11.79 10.34 -7.96
C ILE A 459 10.96 10.65 -9.22
N VAL A 460 11.14 9.88 -10.29
CA VAL A 460 10.39 10.10 -11.54
C VAL A 460 8.87 9.97 -11.34
N HIS A 461 8.42 9.04 -10.50
CA HIS A 461 6.99 8.75 -10.34
C HIS A 461 6.33 9.41 -9.12
N PHE A 462 7.08 9.71 -8.07
CA PHE A 462 6.57 10.23 -6.80
C PHE A 462 7.33 11.49 -6.31
N GLY A 463 8.23 12.05 -7.12
CA GLY A 463 9.02 13.24 -6.78
C GLY A 463 8.15 14.43 -6.41
N GLY A 464 7.09 14.73 -7.17
CA GLY A 464 6.14 15.79 -6.83
C GLY A 464 5.48 15.59 -5.45
N ASN A 465 5.12 14.36 -5.09
CA ASN A 465 4.56 14.05 -3.77
C ASN A 465 5.59 14.31 -2.66
N VAL A 466 6.84 13.92 -2.86
CA VAL A 466 7.94 14.19 -1.92
C VAL A 466 8.15 15.70 -1.77
N LEU A 467 8.27 16.43 -2.88
CA LEU A 467 8.47 17.89 -2.87
C LEU A 467 7.34 18.61 -2.14
N ASN A 468 6.10 18.18 -2.33
CA ASN A 468 4.95 18.70 -1.58
C ASN A 468 5.08 18.46 -0.06
N ARG A 469 5.54 17.28 0.38
CA ARG A 469 5.80 17.03 1.82
C ARG A 469 6.95 17.86 2.36
N VAL A 470 8.00 18.06 1.57
CA VAL A 470 9.11 18.95 1.93
C VAL A 470 8.63 20.40 2.08
N SER A 471 7.79 20.89 1.15
CA SER A 471 7.14 22.20 1.25
C SER A 471 6.30 22.34 2.52
N GLN A 472 5.46 21.36 2.82
CA GLN A 472 4.65 21.36 4.05
C GLN A 472 5.51 21.36 5.31
N LEU A 473 6.68 20.73 5.29
CA LEU A 473 7.60 20.72 6.43
C LEU A 473 8.26 22.08 6.59
N PHE A 474 8.67 22.69 5.48
CA PHE A 474 9.21 24.03 5.44
C PHE A 474 8.19 25.05 5.95
N ASP A 475 6.91 24.95 5.55
CA ASP A 475 5.84 25.80 6.07
C ASP A 475 5.72 25.70 7.60
N LYS A 476 5.76 24.48 8.13
CA LYS A 476 5.68 24.26 9.58
C LYS A 476 6.91 24.76 10.32
N TYR A 477 8.08 24.68 9.68
CA TYR A 477 9.30 25.28 10.20
C TYR A 477 9.20 26.81 10.21
N MET A 478 8.73 27.45 9.12
CA MET A 478 8.49 28.89 9.06
C MET A 478 7.46 29.35 10.09
N ASP A 479 6.35 28.61 10.28
CA ASP A 479 5.35 28.87 11.32
C ASP A 479 5.99 28.89 12.72
N ALA A 480 6.91 27.95 12.98
CA ALA A 480 7.63 27.87 14.26
C ALA A 480 8.60 29.05 14.44
N LEU A 481 9.28 29.47 13.36
CA LEU A 481 10.14 30.66 13.40
C LEU A 481 9.33 31.94 13.65
N ILE A 482 8.17 32.10 12.99
CA ILE A 482 7.28 33.24 13.23
C ILE A 482 6.84 33.29 14.69
N LYS A 483 6.45 32.15 15.28
CA LYS A 483 6.07 32.06 16.69
C LYS A 483 7.21 32.39 17.66
N SER A 484 8.46 32.22 17.23
CA SER A 484 9.64 32.56 18.03
C SER A 484 10.00 34.05 17.99
N LEU A 485 9.46 34.82 17.05
CA LEU A 485 9.66 36.27 16.99
C LEU A 485 8.81 37.01 18.05
N PRO A 486 9.26 38.15 18.58
CA PRO A 486 8.50 38.93 19.56
C PRO A 486 7.18 39.46 18.97
N ALA A 487 6.04 39.13 19.58
CA ALA A 487 4.77 39.77 19.21
C ALA A 487 4.79 41.28 19.55
N PRO A 488 4.23 42.16 18.69
CA PRO A 488 4.05 43.57 19.02
C PRO A 488 3.16 43.70 20.25
N SER A 489 3.66 44.35 21.30
CA SER A 489 2.97 44.53 22.57
C SER A 489 1.75 45.44 22.40
N ASP A 490 0.57 44.85 22.31
CA ASP A 490 -0.72 45.46 22.67
C ASP A 490 -1.74 44.34 22.86
N ASP A 491 -1.63 43.57 23.94
CA ASP A 491 -2.81 43.12 24.68
C ASP A 491 -2.41 42.53 26.04
N ASP A 492 -2.50 43.36 27.07
CA ASP A 492 -2.33 42.95 28.47
C ASP A 492 -3.57 42.22 29.02
N ASN A 493 -4.55 41.82 28.18
CA ASN A 493 -5.82 41.27 28.67
C ASN A 493 -6.53 40.27 27.74
N LEU A 494 -5.86 39.25 27.20
CA LEU A 494 -6.56 37.99 26.94
C LEU A 494 -5.71 36.80 27.38
N THR A 495 -6.27 36.06 28.32
CA THR A 495 -5.71 34.81 28.86
C THR A 495 -5.93 33.69 27.84
N GLU A 496 -5.47 33.86 26.60
CA GLU A 496 -5.39 32.75 25.66
C GLU A 496 -4.10 31.99 25.93
N LEU A 497 -4.22 30.66 25.92
CA LEU A 497 -3.21 29.70 26.30
C LEU A 497 -1.83 30.15 25.80
N LYS A 498 -0.93 30.43 26.74
CA LYS A 498 0.50 30.52 26.46
C LYS A 498 0.94 29.14 25.98
N GLU A 499 0.77 28.86 24.68
CA GLU A 499 1.55 27.83 23.98
C GLU A 499 2.99 28.06 24.42
N VAL A 500 3.64 27.01 24.89
CA VAL A 500 5.02 27.10 25.35
C VAL A 500 5.85 27.37 24.09
N VAL A 501 6.02 28.64 23.74
CA VAL A 501 7.02 29.08 22.76
C VAL A 501 8.36 28.76 23.40
N GLN A 502 8.94 27.64 22.97
CA GLN A 502 10.12 27.02 23.60
C GLN A 502 11.39 27.85 23.41
N PHE A 503 11.42 28.71 22.39
CA PHE A 503 12.49 29.65 22.09
C PHE A 503 11.89 30.98 21.61
N ARG A 504 12.39 32.11 22.13
CA ARG A 504 11.99 33.46 21.75
C ARG A 504 13.24 34.24 21.36
N ALA A 505 13.31 34.71 20.11
CA ALA A 505 14.39 35.58 19.65
C ALA A 505 14.14 36.99 20.21
N GLU A 506 14.80 37.34 21.32
CA GLU A 506 14.52 38.59 22.02
C GLU A 506 15.39 39.75 21.56
N THR A 507 16.59 39.45 21.03
CA THR A 507 17.51 40.44 20.48
C THR A 507 17.31 40.64 18.98
N ASP A 508 17.67 41.82 18.46
CA ASP A 508 17.59 42.09 17.02
C ASP A 508 18.58 41.21 16.24
N SER A 509 19.74 40.90 16.82
CA SER A 509 20.72 39.96 16.26
C SER A 509 20.19 38.53 16.14
N GLU A 510 19.48 38.02 17.15
CA GLU A 510 18.86 36.68 17.09
C GLU A 510 17.76 36.62 16.02
N GLN A 511 16.95 37.69 15.91
CA GLN A 511 15.89 37.76 14.91
C GLN A 511 16.44 37.86 13.48
N LEU A 512 17.52 38.64 13.27
CA LEU A 512 18.23 38.71 11.98
C LEU A 512 18.90 37.38 11.63
N ALA A 513 19.51 36.70 12.60
CA ALA A 513 20.10 35.39 12.40
C ALA A 513 19.05 34.33 12.01
N LEU A 514 17.84 34.37 12.57
CA LEU A 514 16.73 33.49 12.16
C LEU A 514 16.35 33.71 10.70
N LEU A 515 16.17 34.97 10.32
CA LEU A 515 15.81 35.35 8.96
C LEU A 515 16.92 34.95 7.98
N GLY A 516 18.19 35.17 8.35
CA GLY A 516 19.36 34.76 7.59
C GLY A 516 19.43 33.25 7.38
N ILE A 517 19.30 32.44 8.44
CA ILE A 517 19.29 30.97 8.33
C ILE A 517 18.13 30.49 7.46
N ALA A 518 16.92 31.03 7.66
CA ALA A 518 15.75 30.70 6.85
C ALA A 518 15.95 31.02 5.37
N PHE A 519 16.59 32.16 5.07
CA PHE A 519 16.94 32.57 3.71
C PHE A 519 18.01 31.65 3.10
N THR A 520 19.06 31.31 3.83
CA THR A 520 20.11 30.39 3.37
C THR A 520 19.55 29.00 3.07
N ILE A 521 18.61 28.51 3.88
CA ILE A 521 17.91 27.25 3.61
C ILE A 521 17.10 27.36 2.31
N LEU A 522 16.35 28.43 2.13
CA LEU A 522 15.50 28.67 0.95
C LEU A 522 16.32 28.79 -0.35
N ASP A 523 17.35 29.62 -0.36
CA ASP A 523 18.05 30.02 -1.58
C ASP A 523 19.15 29.03 -1.99
N GLU A 524 19.84 28.45 -1.01
CA GLU A 524 21.03 27.63 -1.25
C GLU A 524 20.85 26.16 -0.86
N LEU A 525 20.62 25.87 0.43
CA LEU A 525 20.78 24.51 0.96
C LEU A 525 19.71 23.55 0.47
N LEU A 526 18.44 23.95 0.55
CA LEU A 526 17.33 23.11 0.16
C LEU A 526 17.29 22.89 -1.36
N PRO A 527 17.46 23.93 -2.21
CA PRO A 527 17.61 23.73 -3.66
C PRO A 527 18.80 22.84 -4.02
N TYR A 528 19.94 22.99 -3.36
CA TYR A 528 21.12 22.15 -3.60
C TYR A 528 20.85 20.68 -3.24
N ALA A 529 20.29 20.40 -2.06
CA ALA A 529 19.97 19.03 -1.63
C ALA A 529 18.99 18.34 -2.59
N VAL A 530 17.96 19.05 -3.05
CA VAL A 530 17.00 18.54 -4.05
C VAL A 530 17.68 18.34 -5.41
N ALA A 531 18.47 19.31 -5.89
CA ALA A 531 19.19 19.15 -7.16
C ALA A 531 20.13 17.95 -7.16
N LYS A 532 20.84 17.72 -6.04
CA LYS A 532 21.71 16.55 -5.83
C LYS A 532 20.91 15.24 -5.89
N ALA A 533 19.74 15.18 -5.28
CA ALA A 533 18.89 13.98 -5.30
C ALA A 533 18.25 13.72 -6.67
N TRP A 534 17.89 14.77 -7.42
CA TRP A 534 17.29 14.67 -8.76
C TRP A 534 18.33 14.48 -9.87
N SER A 535 19.61 14.67 -9.57
CA SER A 535 20.70 14.40 -10.51
C SER A 535 20.96 12.89 -10.63
N PRO A 536 21.04 12.33 -11.85
CA PRO A 536 21.42 10.94 -12.02
C PRO A 536 22.86 10.74 -11.52
N LYS A 537 23.05 9.90 -10.49
CA LYS A 537 24.38 9.46 -10.05
C LYS A 537 25.00 8.57 -11.13
N ASN A 538 25.63 9.18 -12.13
CA ASN A 538 26.48 8.46 -13.08
C ASN A 538 27.75 7.97 -12.36
N LYS A 539 27.70 6.74 -11.84
CA LYS A 539 28.89 5.95 -11.52
C LYS A 539 28.85 4.66 -12.33
N SER A 540 29.41 4.75 -13.55
CA SER A 540 29.99 3.69 -14.40
C SER A 540 29.27 2.33 -14.49
N GLN A 541 28.65 2.02 -15.63
CA GLN A 541 29.22 1.17 -16.70
C GLN A 541 28.23 1.11 -17.88
N GLU A 542 28.76 1.15 -19.10
CA GLU A 542 28.03 1.17 -20.37
C GLU A 542 26.93 0.10 -20.45
N THR A 543 25.70 0.54 -20.71
CA THR A 543 24.74 -0.16 -21.58
C THR A 543 23.74 0.90 -22.06
N ASP A 544 23.75 1.11 -23.38
CA ASP A 544 22.78 1.92 -24.10
C ASP A 544 21.35 1.47 -23.75
N ILE A 545 20.63 2.29 -22.99
CA ILE A 545 19.18 2.43 -23.11
C ILE A 545 18.91 3.94 -23.02
N GLU A 546 18.49 4.47 -24.17
CA GLU A 546 17.93 5.79 -24.47
C GLU A 546 17.97 6.85 -23.36
N SER A 547 18.63 7.96 -23.69
CA SER A 547 18.63 9.27 -23.03
C SER A 547 17.33 9.58 -22.26
N PHE A 548 17.36 9.43 -20.94
CA PHE A 548 16.38 10.08 -20.05
C PHE A 548 16.66 11.59 -20.04
N VAL A 549 16.08 12.30 -21.00
CA VAL A 549 15.89 13.74 -20.92
C VAL A 549 15.00 14.02 -19.71
N PRO A 550 15.35 14.95 -18.80
CA PRO A 550 14.48 15.29 -17.69
C PRO A 550 13.12 15.74 -18.24
N ASN A 551 12.06 14.99 -17.92
CA ASN A 551 10.70 15.27 -18.38
C ASN A 551 10.35 16.73 -18.07
N ALA A 552 9.73 17.41 -19.04
CA ALA A 552 9.27 18.80 -18.86
C ALA A 552 8.38 18.98 -17.61
N SER A 553 7.65 17.94 -17.21
CA SER A 553 6.83 17.92 -15.97
C SER A 553 7.67 18.10 -14.70
N VAL A 554 8.81 17.42 -14.57
CA VAL A 554 9.69 17.50 -13.39
C VAL A 554 10.26 18.91 -13.25
N THR A 555 10.59 19.56 -14.38
CA THR A 555 11.09 20.94 -14.37
C THR A 555 10.01 21.96 -13.98
N ALA A 556 8.75 21.71 -14.32
CA ALA A 556 7.62 22.54 -13.91
C ALA A 556 7.30 22.38 -12.42
N GLU A 557 7.29 21.13 -11.92
CA GLU A 557 7.12 20.82 -10.50
C GLU A 557 8.18 21.49 -9.62
N LEU A 558 9.45 21.47 -10.05
CA LEU A 558 10.55 22.12 -9.31
C LEU A 558 10.40 23.65 -9.28
N LYS A 559 9.91 24.27 -10.35
CA LYS A 559 9.66 25.73 -10.38
C LYS A 559 8.51 26.11 -9.44
N GLU A 560 7.42 25.35 -9.49
CA GLU A 560 6.25 25.57 -8.64
C GLU A 560 6.61 25.35 -7.17
N TRP A 561 7.40 24.31 -6.88
CA TRP A 561 7.94 24.05 -5.55
C TRP A 561 8.78 25.22 -5.02
N LYS A 562 9.71 25.77 -5.82
CA LYS A 562 10.49 26.96 -5.43
C LYS A 562 9.60 28.17 -5.13
N ARG A 563 8.53 28.38 -5.93
CA ARG A 563 7.55 29.45 -5.70
C ARG A 563 6.81 29.28 -4.36
N HIS A 564 6.45 28.04 -4.01
CA HIS A 564 5.85 27.72 -2.72
C HIS A 564 6.80 28.05 -1.56
N LEU A 565 8.07 27.62 -1.65
CA LEU A 565 9.05 27.91 -0.60
C LEU A 565 9.26 29.42 -0.42
N GLN A 566 9.37 30.17 -1.52
CA GLN A 566 9.48 31.63 -1.47
C GLN A 566 8.29 32.26 -0.76
N HIS A 567 7.07 31.82 -1.09
CA HIS A 567 5.85 32.34 -0.45
C HIS A 567 5.83 32.09 1.06
N SER A 568 6.32 30.94 1.52
CA SER A 568 6.38 30.62 2.94
C SER A 568 7.45 31.42 3.68
N PHE A 569 8.58 31.68 3.05
CA PHE A 569 9.59 32.61 3.58
C PHE A 569 9.09 34.06 3.59
N ASP A 570 8.37 34.50 2.56
CA ASP A 570 7.82 35.85 2.48
C ASP A 570 6.89 36.12 3.68
N LYS A 571 6.15 35.13 4.19
CA LYS A 571 5.35 35.27 5.43
C LYS A 571 6.20 35.60 6.65
N LEU A 572 7.36 34.94 6.80
CA LEU A 572 8.31 35.20 7.88
C LEU A 572 8.90 36.61 7.74
N ARG A 573 9.34 36.97 6.52
CA ARG A 573 9.88 38.30 6.20
C ARG A 573 8.84 39.38 6.50
N ASP A 574 7.60 39.22 6.06
CA ASP A 574 6.53 40.18 6.26
C ASP A 574 6.21 40.35 7.75
N HIS A 575 6.22 39.26 8.54
CA HIS A 575 6.06 39.32 10.00
C HIS A 575 7.19 40.11 10.67
N PHE A 576 8.44 39.79 10.34
CA PHE A 576 9.62 40.49 10.85
C PHE A 576 9.60 41.99 10.49
N CYS A 577 9.38 42.32 9.21
CA CYS A 577 9.31 43.71 8.75
C CYS A 577 8.17 44.47 9.44
N ARG A 578 6.99 43.85 9.61
CA ARG A 578 5.86 44.49 10.29
C ARG A 578 6.18 44.80 11.75
N GLN A 579 6.85 43.89 12.46
CA GLN A 579 7.27 44.10 13.84
C GLN A 579 8.26 45.28 13.94
N TYR A 580 9.24 45.34 13.04
CA TYR A 580 10.22 46.42 13.00
C TYR A 580 9.60 47.78 12.62
N VAL A 581 8.68 47.80 11.66
CA VAL A 581 7.93 49.01 11.29
C VAL A 581 7.03 49.48 12.44
N LEU A 582 6.39 48.56 13.18
CA LEU A 582 5.57 48.92 14.34
C LEU A 582 6.42 49.47 15.49
N SER A 583 7.56 48.85 15.81
CA SER A 583 8.49 49.36 16.84
C SER A 583 9.14 50.70 16.44
N PHE A 584 9.19 50.98 15.13
CA PHE A 584 9.62 52.27 14.61
C PHE A 584 8.55 53.36 14.76
N ILE A 585 7.32 53.08 14.33
CA ILE A 585 6.22 54.07 14.33
C ILE A 585 5.76 54.36 15.77
N TYR A 586 5.76 53.37 16.64
CA TYR A 586 5.25 53.47 18.01
C TYR A 586 6.36 53.28 19.04
N SER A 587 6.35 54.10 20.09
CA SER A 587 7.13 53.88 21.30
C SER A 587 6.62 52.63 22.02
N ARG A 588 7.45 52.02 22.89
CA ARG A 588 7.02 50.95 23.82
C ARG A 588 5.82 51.36 24.72
N GLU A 589 5.55 52.65 24.81
CA GLU A 589 4.44 53.26 25.57
C GLU A 589 3.20 53.57 24.69
N GLY A 590 3.14 53.07 23.45
CA GLY A 590 2.02 53.27 22.53
C GLY A 590 1.92 54.66 21.89
N LYS A 591 2.86 55.57 22.17
CA LYS A 591 2.91 56.91 21.57
C LYS A 591 3.53 56.87 20.18
N THR A 592 2.95 57.58 19.22
CA THR A 592 3.53 57.72 17.88
C THR A 592 4.85 58.47 17.96
N ARG A 593 5.94 57.82 17.55
CA ARG A 593 7.29 58.42 17.40
C ARG A 593 7.35 59.35 16.20
N LEU A 594 6.48 59.14 15.22
CA LEU A 594 6.30 60.01 14.06
C LEU A 594 5.15 60.98 14.35
N ASN A 595 5.46 62.28 14.40
CA ASN A 595 4.48 63.35 14.51
C ASN A 595 4.71 64.36 13.37
N ALA A 596 3.63 65.01 12.90
CA ALA A 596 3.70 66.07 11.89
C ALA A 596 4.61 67.23 12.36
N ASP A 597 4.65 67.47 13.67
CA ASP A 597 5.50 68.47 14.32
C ASP A 597 7.00 68.27 14.02
N ILE A 598 7.45 67.04 13.70
CA ILE A 598 8.84 66.75 13.32
C ILE A 598 9.22 67.42 11.98
N TYR A 599 8.24 67.68 11.12
CA TYR A 599 8.42 68.36 9.83
C TYR A 599 7.98 69.83 9.88
N LEU A 600 7.34 70.26 10.97
CA LEU A 600 6.76 71.59 11.13
C LEU A 600 7.51 72.46 12.17
N ASP A 601 8.22 71.86 13.13
CA ASP A 601 9.11 72.55 14.06
C ASP A 601 10.40 72.99 13.34
N GLY A 602 10.29 74.09 12.62
CA GLY A 602 11.41 74.90 12.16
C GLY A 602 11.93 75.86 13.24
N GLU A 603 11.99 75.44 14.50
CA GLU A 603 12.56 76.24 15.61
C GLU A 603 13.86 75.64 16.18
N GLY A 604 14.74 75.16 15.29
CA GLY A 604 16.15 74.92 15.60
C GLY A 604 17.01 76.00 14.96
N GLU A 605 17.88 76.66 15.75
CA GLU A 605 18.82 77.72 15.33
C GLU A 605 19.92 77.27 14.33
N ASP A 606 19.65 76.33 13.43
CA ASP A 606 20.58 75.88 12.39
C ASP A 606 20.03 76.20 11.00
N LEU A 607 19.97 77.50 10.68
CA LEU A 607 19.77 77.99 9.32
C LEU A 607 21.05 77.75 8.48
N TYR A 608 21.24 76.51 8.01
CA TYR A 608 22.00 76.24 6.79
C TYR A 608 21.02 75.84 5.69
N THR A 609 20.55 76.84 4.96
CA THR A 609 19.64 76.73 3.80
C THR A 609 20.35 76.22 2.55
N ASP A 610 21.08 75.11 2.66
CA ASP A 610 21.76 74.48 1.50
C ASP A 610 21.84 72.94 1.57
N SER A 611 21.07 72.32 2.47
CA SER A 611 20.95 70.86 2.52
C SER A 611 19.69 70.44 1.77
N ASP A 612 19.84 69.56 0.77
CA ASP A 612 18.73 68.82 0.17
C ASP A 612 17.80 68.27 1.26
N PRO A 613 16.48 68.21 1.05
CA PRO A 613 15.55 67.73 2.08
C PRO A 613 15.92 66.31 2.48
N LEU A 614 16.54 66.19 3.66
CA LEU A 614 16.91 64.90 4.23
C LEU A 614 15.64 64.19 4.73
N PRO A 615 15.60 62.84 4.68
CA PRO A 615 14.55 62.07 5.36
C PRO A 615 14.44 62.49 6.83
N SER A 616 13.28 62.35 7.47
CA SER A 616 13.16 62.71 8.89
C SER A 616 14.18 61.97 9.77
N LEU A 617 14.56 62.57 10.90
CA LEU A 617 15.49 62.01 11.89
C LEU A 617 15.23 60.52 12.21
N PRO A 618 13.98 60.08 12.40
CA PRO A 618 13.67 58.66 12.56
C PRO A 618 14.05 57.82 11.33
N PHE A 619 13.80 58.30 10.11
CA PHE A 619 14.15 57.63 8.85
C PHE A 619 15.68 57.55 8.64
N GLN A 620 16.42 58.58 9.04
CA GLN A 620 17.88 58.55 9.05
C GLN A 620 18.42 57.55 10.07
N VAL A 621 17.80 57.44 11.25
CA VAL A 621 18.12 56.46 12.31
C VAL A 621 17.71 55.03 11.93
N ILE A 622 16.84 54.82 10.94
CA ILE A 622 16.67 53.50 10.30
C ILE A 622 17.79 53.27 9.30
N LEU A 623 18.02 54.23 8.41
CA LEU A 623 18.95 54.05 7.30
C LEU A 623 20.38 53.86 7.80
N LEU A 624 20.79 54.53 8.89
CA LEU A 624 22.16 54.46 9.41
C LEU A 624 22.50 53.09 10.01
N PRO A 625 21.72 52.48 10.93
CA PRO A 625 21.93 51.11 11.42
C PRO A 625 21.67 50.08 10.33
N LEU A 626 20.63 50.21 9.49
CA LEU A 626 20.48 49.32 8.33
C LEU A 626 21.60 49.48 7.28
N LEU A 627 22.35 50.58 7.25
CA LEU A 627 23.56 50.68 6.43
C LEU A 627 24.81 50.24 7.19
N LEU A 628 24.92 50.50 8.50
CA LEU A 628 26.10 50.22 9.33
C LEU A 628 26.14 48.79 9.90
N GLU A 629 25.01 48.12 10.12
CA GLU A 629 24.91 46.68 10.43
C GLU A 629 24.93 45.85 9.15
N PHE A 630 24.31 46.32 8.07
CA PHE A 630 24.46 45.65 6.78
C PHE A 630 25.82 45.93 6.15
N LEU A 631 26.60 46.96 6.50
CA LEU A 631 27.93 47.12 5.89
C LEU A 631 28.88 45.97 6.26
N PRO A 632 29.04 45.53 7.52
CA PRO A 632 29.81 44.35 7.88
C PRO A 632 29.13 43.04 7.47
N GLU A 633 27.81 42.89 7.63
CA GLU A 633 27.12 41.62 7.34
C GLU A 633 26.85 41.40 5.85
N LEU A 634 26.66 42.46 5.06
CA LEU A 634 26.61 42.42 3.60
C LEU A 634 28.03 42.37 3.03
N TYR A 635 29.06 42.91 3.73
CA TYR A 635 30.46 42.66 3.39
C TYR A 635 30.86 41.23 3.72
N ASP A 636 30.44 40.62 4.83
CA ASP A 636 30.72 39.21 5.14
C ASP A 636 29.88 38.27 4.27
N ALA A 637 28.61 38.58 3.97
CA ALA A 637 27.81 37.80 3.00
C ALA A 637 28.34 37.95 1.56
N LEU A 638 28.83 39.13 1.14
CA LEU A 638 29.48 39.34 -0.17
C LEU A 638 30.92 38.83 -0.21
N PHE A 639 31.66 38.84 0.90
CA PHE A 639 33.02 38.32 1.02
C PHE A 639 32.99 36.80 1.11
N VAL A 640 31.96 36.19 1.71
CA VAL A 640 31.66 34.75 1.60
C VAL A 640 31.28 34.39 0.17
N ARG A 641 30.47 35.21 -0.51
CA ARG A 641 30.20 35.05 -1.94
C ARG A 641 31.46 35.19 -2.82
N HIS A 642 32.47 35.94 -2.36
CA HIS A 642 33.75 36.10 -3.06
C HIS A 642 34.78 35.03 -2.69
N SER A 643 34.80 34.54 -1.44
CA SER A 643 35.67 33.46 -0.94
C SER A 643 35.25 32.10 -1.48
N ILE A 644 33.94 31.81 -1.52
CA ILE A 644 33.41 30.57 -2.11
C ILE A 644 33.64 30.55 -3.63
N ASN A 645 33.55 31.71 -4.31
CA ASN A 645 33.89 31.81 -5.73
C ASN A 645 35.40 31.74 -6.01
N SER A 646 36.27 32.12 -5.06
CA SER A 646 37.73 31.99 -5.21
C SER A 646 38.25 30.58 -4.89
N GLU A 647 37.62 29.83 -3.99
CA GLU A 647 37.99 28.42 -3.74
C GLU A 647 37.49 27.47 -4.85
N LEU A 648 36.40 27.82 -5.54
CA LEU A 648 35.94 27.14 -6.77
C LEU A 648 36.76 27.49 -8.03
N LEU A 649 37.75 28.38 -7.91
CA LEU A 649 38.67 28.75 -8.99
C LEU A 649 40.09 28.17 -8.80
N ILE A 650 40.32 27.39 -7.73
CA ILE A 650 41.62 26.72 -7.43
C ILE A 650 41.48 25.19 -7.24
N LEU A 651 40.31 24.61 -7.48
CA LEU A 651 40.11 23.16 -7.71
C LEU A 651 39.44 22.96 -9.06
#